data_AF-A0A9P6P0I1-F1
#
_entry.id   AF-A0A9P6P0I1-F1
#
_cell.length_a   1.000
_cell.length_b   1.000
_cell.length_c   1.000
_cell.angle_alpha   90.00
_cell.angle_beta   90.00
_cell.angle_gamma   90.00
#
_symmetry.space_group_name_H-M   'P 1'
#
loop_
_entity.id
_entity.type
_entity.pdbx_description
1 polymer ?
#
loop_
_entity_poly.entity_id
_entity_poly.type
_entity_poly.pdbx_seq_one_letter_code
_entity_poly.pdbx_strand_id
1 'polypeptide(L)'
;MDALRTRPWAAMGAQKVYIPKMEKRQNTAFGAPSDMPPPPRQWDARLARQLVTPLKDTWVMPNHLTTLRLLLGLAGALALAAGGYGWTNVGALLIVISNFVDHTDGELARISGKSSRIGHFYDLAADALVTIGLFVGMGMGVAADAYSSLPAASAWLGWMAGLAVALIFFLRMRIEERAGKAGTRQARLGGFETEDVLYLIPLVTLLDGVTPACFGSHGDPLRHDVMNAAVDLTARDGAGVAHDARTQVDLSIRERVAALDAGLLREAFDDQGAFLFLDEFLAPDVTVQLVDAVHRVEGEINRNYLPGHKQGGSVSRYTIDRLAPVIAQLYRSPALIEWLEALCADRLLACPETDPHAYALYFYTKPGDHIGWHYDTSYYKGRRYTLLLGVIDASSCKLEYRLHTREPGMPVTGGAVRLPPGGLVFFDGDKLHHRITPLGASERRVSLTFEYAGVPAVDRNADPRMTRAAVISLTIGASLFVALLVWQGIAPLAAALSAAGSGLLLVAAFHWLPVVVDAAAIRVLVGRRVGVTMREVVLARWGGESVNSLLPAGQIGGPLLMVRHLAQRGLSLPESAAVMTVSTTWQTIAQVVFALLGLAVFAANAAQGALGSLRTPLLAASAGFAILLYGFYLAQRRCLFGRLSRVMSKLSAGRDWSALLDRADAVDVHVAGLYRQPRTVAASFVLSLAGWIVGTGEVWLILQLIGHPVGWVDALLLESVGQAIRGAAFMIPGSLGVQEGGYLLLAPLAGLPPDAAFALSLAKRAREILLGVPGLVYLHFSERGWQRRRAARMPAAD
;
A
#
# COMPACT_ATOMS: atom_id res chain seq x y z
N MET A 1 69.96 7.21 39.36
CA MET A 1 69.38 6.47 38.21
C MET A 1 67.89 6.78 38.17
N ASP A 2 67.45 7.99 37.84
CA ASP A 2 67.90 8.95 36.82
C ASP A 2 67.61 8.55 35.36
N ALA A 3 66.70 9.35 34.81
CA ALA A 3 66.81 10.03 33.53
C ALA A 3 66.50 9.30 32.22
N LEU A 4 66.11 10.15 31.26
CA LEU A 4 65.85 9.89 29.83
C LEU A 4 64.60 9.02 29.57
N ARG A 5 63.51 9.54 28.97
CA ARG A 5 63.37 10.75 28.12
C ARG A 5 62.13 11.56 28.50
N THR A 6 62.26 12.89 28.45
CA THR A 6 61.14 13.83 28.58
C THR A 6 61.22 14.92 27.51
N ARG A 7 60.05 15.32 26.99
CA ARG A 7 59.79 16.47 26.09
C ARG A 7 60.37 16.37 24.64
N PRO A 8 59.88 17.18 23.67
CA PRO A 8 58.61 17.93 23.63
C PRO A 8 57.74 17.60 22.39
N TRP A 9 56.40 17.67 22.55
CA TRP A 9 55.50 18.02 21.43
C TRP A 9 54.63 19.20 21.90
N ALA A 10 55.13 20.42 21.70
CA ALA A 10 54.52 21.64 22.25
C ALA A 10 54.76 22.85 21.34
N ALA A 11 54.34 22.76 20.07
CA ALA A 11 54.41 23.88 19.10
C ALA A 11 53.50 23.70 17.87
N MET A 12 52.26 23.23 18.02
CA MET A 12 51.20 23.36 17.00
C MET A 12 49.80 23.25 17.64
N GLY A 13 48.78 23.82 16.99
CA GLY A 13 47.44 23.97 17.57
C GLY A 13 46.73 22.63 17.81
N ALA A 14 46.59 22.21 19.07
CA ALA A 14 46.03 20.92 19.42
C ALA A 14 44.49 20.89 19.25
N GLN A 15 44.02 20.31 18.14
CA GLN A 15 42.61 19.91 17.99
C GLN A 15 42.20 18.93 19.09
N LYS A 16 41.06 19.19 19.74
CA LYS A 16 40.59 18.42 20.90
C LYS A 16 39.69 17.26 20.48
N VAL A 17 40.30 16.20 19.94
CA VAL A 17 39.61 14.91 19.79
C VAL A 17 39.17 14.43 21.19
N TYR A 18 37.86 14.41 21.44
CA TYR A 18 37.30 14.19 22.78
C TYR A 18 36.97 12.72 23.02
N ILE A 19 37.80 12.04 23.82
CA ILE A 19 37.56 10.65 24.28
C ILE A 19 36.95 10.70 25.69
N PRO A 20 35.68 10.29 25.90
CA PRO A 20 35.02 10.37 27.21
C PRO A 20 35.51 9.27 28.17
N LYS A 21 35.83 9.64 29.43
CA LYS A 21 35.93 8.66 30.52
C LYS A 21 34.53 8.28 31.01
N MET A 22 34.31 6.99 31.28
CA MET A 22 33.04 6.51 31.86
C MET A 22 32.84 7.02 33.28
N GLU A 23 31.68 7.63 33.55
CA GLU A 23 31.22 7.94 34.90
C GLU A 23 29.87 7.25 35.15
N LYS A 24 29.80 6.38 36.17
CA LYS A 24 28.55 5.70 36.55
C LYS A 24 27.69 6.64 37.40
N ARG A 25 26.52 7.03 36.91
CA ARG A 25 25.48 7.66 37.74
C ARG A 25 24.33 6.72 38.07
N GLN A 26 23.83 6.88 39.29
CA GLN A 26 22.82 6.02 39.90
C GLN A 26 21.41 6.39 39.43
N ASN A 27 20.51 5.40 39.48
CA ASN A 27 19.12 5.55 39.06
C ASN A 27 18.28 6.09 40.24
N THR A 28 17.65 7.26 40.10
CA THR A 28 16.70 7.81 41.09
C THR A 28 15.30 7.89 40.50
N ALA A 29 14.29 7.46 41.26
CA ALA A 29 12.95 7.19 40.76
C ALA A 29 12.07 8.45 40.60
N PHE A 30 11.10 8.38 39.69
CA PHE A 30 9.99 9.34 39.55
C PHE A 30 8.70 8.64 39.10
N GLY A 31 7.58 9.01 39.72
CA GLY A 31 6.22 8.71 39.25
C GLY A 31 5.62 7.39 39.72
N ALA A 32 4.56 7.46 40.51
CA ALA A 32 3.64 6.32 40.72
C ALA A 32 2.73 6.16 39.47
N PRO A 33 2.40 4.94 39.04
CA PRO A 33 1.48 4.71 37.93
C PRO A 33 0.03 4.98 38.34
N SER A 34 -0.83 5.27 37.36
CA SER A 34 -2.29 5.26 37.56
C SER A 34 -2.79 3.80 37.58
N ASP A 35 -3.56 3.41 38.60
CA ASP A 35 -4.00 2.01 38.80
C ASP A 35 -4.89 1.44 37.69
N MET A 36 -5.43 2.29 36.80
CA MET A 36 -6.16 1.85 35.62
C MET A 36 -5.21 1.71 34.41
N PRO A 37 -5.15 0.54 33.75
CA PRO A 37 -4.41 0.40 32.48
C PRO A 37 -5.02 1.31 31.40
N PRO A 38 -4.26 1.74 30.38
CA PRO A 38 -4.76 2.65 29.35
C PRO A 38 -6.00 2.08 28.63
N PRO A 39 -6.93 2.95 28.16
CA PRO A 39 -8.13 2.51 27.47
C PRO A 39 -7.79 1.86 26.11
N PRO A 40 -8.56 0.84 25.67
CA PRO A 40 -8.34 0.19 24.40
C PRO A 40 -8.55 1.14 23.21
N ARG A 41 -8.02 0.72 22.06
CA ARG A 41 -8.08 1.48 20.80
C ARG A 41 -9.23 1.06 19.89
N GLN A 42 -9.82 -0.14 20.07
CA GLN A 42 -11.02 -0.54 19.34
C GLN A 42 -12.27 0.16 19.90
N TRP A 43 -13.29 0.35 19.06
CA TRP A 43 -14.53 1.05 19.43
C TRP A 43 -15.46 0.20 20.30
N ASP A 44 -15.60 -1.07 19.96
CA ASP A 44 -16.38 -2.04 20.73
C ASP A 44 -15.68 -2.38 22.05
N ALA A 45 -14.37 -2.61 22.08
CA ALA A 45 -13.60 -2.80 23.32
C ALA A 45 -13.72 -1.60 24.28
N ARG A 46 -13.87 -0.37 23.76
CA ARG A 46 -14.15 0.82 24.58
C ARG A 46 -15.54 0.79 25.21
N LEU A 47 -16.56 0.39 24.44
CA LEU A 47 -17.93 0.24 24.93
C LEU A 47 -18.05 -0.93 25.92
N ALA A 48 -17.47 -2.08 25.58
CA ALA A 48 -17.34 -3.24 26.45
C ALA A 48 -16.68 -2.88 27.79
N ARG A 49 -15.56 -2.15 27.77
CA ARG A 49 -14.91 -1.64 28.99
C ARG A 49 -15.82 -0.75 29.82
N GLN A 50 -16.60 0.15 29.19
CA GLN A 50 -17.57 0.98 29.93
C GLN A 50 -18.64 0.12 30.61
N LEU A 51 -19.11 -0.95 29.95
CA LEU A 51 -20.10 -1.88 30.49
C LEU A 51 -19.56 -2.79 31.61
N VAL A 52 -18.29 -3.21 31.57
CA VAL A 52 -17.69 -4.06 32.63
C VAL A 52 -16.98 -3.31 33.75
N THR A 53 -16.73 -2.00 33.61
CA THR A 53 -16.14 -1.20 34.71
C THR A 53 -16.95 -1.27 36.02
N PRO A 54 -18.30 -1.25 36.02
CA PRO A 54 -19.11 -1.50 37.22
C PRO A 54 -18.96 -2.91 37.81
N LEU A 55 -18.53 -3.90 37.03
CA LEU A 55 -18.42 -5.31 37.47
C LEU A 55 -17.10 -5.64 38.16
N LYS A 56 -16.10 -4.74 38.12
CA LYS A 56 -14.72 -5.02 38.56
C LYS A 56 -14.61 -5.54 40.01
N ASP A 57 -15.44 -5.00 40.91
CA ASP A 57 -15.45 -5.29 42.36
C ASP A 57 -16.49 -6.37 42.73
N THR A 58 -17.11 -7.01 41.73
CA THR A 58 -18.18 -8.00 41.94
C THR A 58 -17.66 -9.44 41.92
N TRP A 59 -18.56 -10.39 42.21
CA TRP A 59 -18.33 -11.83 42.06
C TRP A 59 -18.25 -12.31 40.60
N VAL A 60 -18.50 -11.43 39.62
CA VAL A 60 -18.37 -11.78 38.19
C VAL A 60 -16.88 -11.93 37.84
N MET A 61 -16.54 -13.11 37.33
CA MET A 61 -15.20 -13.45 36.85
C MET A 61 -15.15 -13.37 35.32
N PRO A 62 -13.98 -13.06 34.69
CA PRO A 62 -13.86 -13.04 33.23
C PRO A 62 -14.41 -14.31 32.56
N ASN A 63 -14.05 -15.49 33.09
CA ASN A 63 -14.56 -16.78 32.61
C ASN A 63 -16.10 -16.88 32.56
N HIS A 64 -16.86 -16.14 33.38
CA HIS A 64 -18.34 -16.14 33.31
C HIS A 64 -18.83 -15.43 32.04
N LEU A 65 -18.13 -14.39 31.59
CA LEU A 65 -18.40 -13.68 30.34
C LEU A 65 -17.96 -14.52 29.14
N THR A 66 -16.82 -15.22 29.23
CA THR A 66 -16.42 -16.25 28.24
C THR A 66 -17.47 -17.36 28.08
N THR A 67 -18.02 -17.86 29.19
CA THR A 67 -19.11 -18.86 29.16
C THR A 67 -20.38 -18.27 28.54
N LEU A 68 -20.74 -17.03 28.87
CA LEU A 68 -21.90 -16.34 28.29
C LEU A 68 -21.76 -16.15 26.78
N ARG A 69 -20.59 -15.69 26.32
CA ARG A 69 -20.19 -15.62 24.90
C ARG A 69 -20.39 -16.97 24.20
N LEU A 70 -19.84 -18.04 24.77
CA LEU A 70 -19.92 -19.39 24.22
C LEU A 70 -21.38 -19.88 24.11
N LEU A 71 -22.19 -19.67 25.15
CA LEU A 71 -23.62 -20.03 25.13
C LEU A 71 -24.41 -19.25 24.07
N LEU A 72 -24.18 -17.94 23.96
CA LEU A 72 -24.81 -17.09 22.92
C LEU A 72 -24.37 -17.49 21.51
N GLY A 73 -23.08 -17.80 21.32
CA GLY A 73 -22.52 -18.20 20.04
C GLY A 73 -23.01 -19.57 19.58
N LEU A 74 -23.08 -20.55 20.48
CA LEU A 74 -23.65 -21.87 20.19
C LEU A 74 -25.17 -21.80 19.97
N ALA A 75 -25.91 -20.99 20.72
CA ALA A 75 -27.33 -20.75 20.46
C ALA A 75 -27.55 -20.09 19.09
N GLY A 76 -26.68 -19.14 18.71
CA GLY A 76 -26.69 -18.51 17.39
C GLY A 76 -26.39 -19.49 16.25
N ALA A 77 -25.38 -20.35 16.43
CA ALA A 77 -25.04 -21.42 15.49
C ALA A 77 -26.18 -22.44 15.31
N LEU A 78 -26.87 -22.81 16.39
CA LEU A 78 -28.02 -23.72 16.35
C LEU A 78 -29.26 -23.07 15.71
N ALA A 79 -29.49 -21.78 15.92
CA ALA A 79 -30.55 -21.03 15.24
C ALA A 79 -30.26 -20.86 13.74
N LEU A 80 -29.00 -20.67 13.34
CA LEU A 80 -28.61 -20.71 11.92
C LEU A 80 -28.81 -22.12 11.34
N ALA A 81 -28.45 -23.18 12.07
CA ALA A 81 -28.65 -24.57 11.66
C ALA A 81 -30.13 -24.98 11.47
N ALA A 82 -31.05 -24.32 12.19
CA ALA A 82 -32.49 -24.57 12.08
C ALA A 82 -33.10 -24.06 10.74
N GLY A 83 -32.41 -23.15 10.05
CA GLY A 83 -32.82 -22.63 8.75
C GLY A 83 -34.05 -21.71 8.77
N GLY A 84 -34.38 -21.17 7.59
CA GLY A 84 -35.51 -20.26 7.38
C GLY A 84 -35.32 -18.86 7.98
N TYR A 85 -36.00 -17.87 7.38
CA TYR A 85 -35.77 -16.44 7.63
C TYR A 85 -35.79 -16.02 9.10
N GLY A 86 -36.73 -16.53 9.91
CA GLY A 86 -36.86 -16.17 11.33
C GLY A 86 -35.67 -16.60 12.18
N TRP A 87 -35.37 -17.91 12.21
CA TRP A 87 -34.26 -18.44 13.00
C TRP A 87 -32.90 -17.99 12.48
N THR A 88 -32.75 -17.82 11.17
CA THR A 88 -31.53 -17.32 10.54
C THR A 88 -31.18 -15.90 11.03
N ASN A 89 -32.16 -14.99 11.10
CA ASN A 89 -31.96 -13.64 11.62
C ASN A 89 -31.74 -13.60 13.14
N VAL A 90 -32.43 -14.45 13.90
CA VAL A 90 -32.17 -14.62 15.35
C VAL A 90 -30.75 -15.14 15.60
N GLY A 91 -30.30 -16.11 14.81
CA GLY A 91 -28.96 -16.69 14.91
C GLY A 91 -27.85 -15.70 14.58
N ALA A 92 -28.01 -14.93 13.50
CA ALA A 92 -27.10 -13.85 13.14
C ALA A 92 -26.98 -12.78 14.25
N LEU A 93 -28.11 -12.40 14.87
CA LEU A 93 -28.11 -11.45 15.98
C LEU A 93 -27.39 -12.02 17.22
N LEU A 94 -27.63 -13.28 17.57
CA LEU A 94 -26.97 -13.94 18.70
C LEU A 94 -25.44 -14.08 18.50
N ILE A 95 -25.00 -14.37 17.27
CA ILE A 95 -23.57 -14.39 16.90
C ILE A 95 -22.94 -13.00 17.06
N VAL A 96 -23.62 -11.93 16.64
CA VAL A 96 -23.14 -10.55 16.82
C VAL A 96 -23.08 -10.14 18.29
N ILE A 97 -24.06 -10.53 19.11
CA ILE A 97 -24.02 -10.28 20.56
C ILE A 97 -22.88 -11.09 21.20
N SER A 98 -22.65 -12.34 20.78
CA SER A 98 -21.50 -13.16 21.23
C SER A 98 -20.17 -12.47 20.92
N ASN A 99 -19.96 -11.98 19.70
CA ASN A 99 -18.75 -11.26 19.27
C ASN A 99 -18.53 -9.94 20.04
N PHE A 100 -19.60 -9.29 20.50
CA PHE A 100 -19.50 -8.12 21.37
C PHE A 100 -19.16 -8.49 22.83
N VAL A 101 -19.75 -9.58 23.35
CA VAL A 101 -19.48 -10.07 24.73
C VAL A 101 -18.04 -10.57 24.88
N ASP A 102 -17.43 -11.08 23.82
CA ASP A 102 -15.99 -11.38 23.73
C ASP A 102 -15.09 -10.29 24.34
N HIS A 103 -15.20 -9.08 23.79
CA HIS A 103 -14.45 -7.91 24.21
C HIS A 103 -14.69 -7.48 25.67
N THR A 104 -15.74 -8.00 26.33
CA THR A 104 -16.05 -7.72 27.73
C THR A 104 -15.18 -8.51 28.71
N ASP A 105 -14.79 -9.76 28.39
CA ASP A 105 -14.02 -10.58 29.33
C ASP A 105 -12.54 -10.15 29.39
N GLY A 106 -11.95 -9.82 28.24
CA GLY A 106 -10.57 -9.36 28.13
C GLY A 106 -10.36 -8.00 28.78
N GLU A 107 -11.33 -7.07 28.66
CA GLU A 107 -11.27 -5.81 29.40
C GLU A 107 -11.56 -6.00 30.90
N LEU A 108 -12.49 -6.90 31.30
CA LEU A 108 -12.69 -7.20 32.73
C LEU A 108 -11.42 -7.80 33.36
N ALA A 109 -10.74 -8.72 32.67
CA ALA A 109 -9.46 -9.29 33.11
C ALA A 109 -8.35 -8.24 33.20
N ARG A 110 -8.30 -7.27 32.28
CA ARG A 110 -7.34 -6.15 32.29
C ARG A 110 -7.58 -5.19 33.46
N ILE A 111 -8.83 -4.78 33.72
CA ILE A 111 -9.15 -3.78 34.76
C ILE A 111 -9.23 -4.37 36.18
N SER A 112 -9.47 -5.68 36.32
CA SER A 112 -9.47 -6.37 37.63
C SER A 112 -8.16 -7.09 37.96
N GLY A 113 -7.20 -7.14 37.02
CA GLY A 113 -5.96 -7.90 37.14
C GLY A 113 -6.11 -9.43 37.10
N LYS A 114 -7.35 -9.95 37.04
CA LYS A 114 -7.71 -11.38 37.12
C LYS A 114 -7.39 -12.14 35.82
N SER A 115 -6.12 -12.19 35.41
CA SER A 115 -5.66 -12.97 34.25
C SER A 115 -5.13 -14.36 34.65
N SER A 116 -5.38 -15.39 33.83
CA SER A 116 -4.85 -16.75 34.07
C SER A 116 -4.59 -17.49 32.76
N ARG A 117 -3.63 -18.43 32.77
CA ARG A 117 -3.29 -19.25 31.59
C ARG A 117 -4.43 -20.18 31.17
N ILE A 118 -5.24 -20.65 32.14
CA ILE A 118 -6.41 -21.50 31.89
C ILE A 118 -7.55 -20.68 31.29
N GLY A 119 -7.84 -19.48 31.82
CA GLY A 119 -8.82 -18.56 31.25
C GLY A 119 -8.49 -18.18 29.80
N HIS A 120 -7.24 -17.82 29.53
CA HIS A 120 -6.77 -17.51 28.17
C HIS A 120 -6.82 -18.71 27.20
N PHE A 121 -6.74 -19.95 27.69
CA PHE A 121 -6.96 -21.12 26.85
C PHE A 121 -8.45 -21.40 26.61
N TYR A 122 -9.29 -21.18 27.63
CA TYR A 122 -10.74 -21.32 27.55
C TYR A 122 -11.37 -20.31 26.58
N ASP A 123 -10.88 -19.06 26.61
CA ASP A 123 -11.18 -17.97 25.68
C ASP A 123 -10.88 -18.37 24.22
N LEU A 124 -9.62 -18.72 23.91
CA LEU A 124 -9.23 -19.21 22.57
C LEU A 124 -9.98 -20.47 22.12
N ALA A 125 -10.45 -21.32 23.05
CA ALA A 125 -11.29 -22.46 22.73
C ALA A 125 -12.75 -22.04 22.43
N ALA A 126 -13.26 -21.00 23.10
CA ALA A 126 -14.55 -20.41 22.80
C ALA A 126 -14.55 -19.70 21.43
N ASP A 127 -13.48 -18.95 21.08
CA ASP A 127 -13.28 -18.40 19.72
C ASP A 127 -13.57 -19.46 18.65
N ALA A 128 -12.86 -20.58 18.77
CA ALA A 128 -12.85 -21.65 17.78
C ALA A 128 -14.21 -22.35 17.74
N LEU A 129 -14.78 -22.73 18.88
CA LEU A 129 -16.06 -23.43 18.94
C LEU A 129 -17.22 -22.58 18.38
N VAL A 130 -17.27 -21.28 18.69
CA VAL A 130 -18.30 -20.38 18.14
C VAL A 130 -18.09 -20.16 16.63
N THR A 131 -16.86 -19.94 16.18
CA THR A 131 -16.58 -19.69 14.74
C THR A 131 -16.77 -20.94 13.88
N ILE A 132 -16.40 -22.13 14.38
CA ILE A 132 -16.69 -23.41 13.72
C ILE A 132 -18.21 -23.63 13.67
N GLY A 133 -18.90 -23.43 14.80
CA GLY A 133 -20.35 -23.56 14.89
C GLY A 133 -21.10 -22.62 13.92
N LEU A 134 -20.63 -21.39 13.75
CA LEU A 134 -21.17 -20.41 12.81
C LEU A 134 -21.18 -20.93 11.35
N PHE A 135 -20.04 -21.43 10.85
CA PHE A 135 -19.95 -21.91 9.46
C PHE A 135 -20.68 -23.26 9.24
N VAL A 136 -20.57 -24.18 10.20
CA VAL A 136 -21.31 -25.46 10.16
C VAL A 136 -22.82 -25.20 10.24
N GLY A 137 -23.25 -24.28 11.08
CA GLY A 137 -24.65 -23.86 11.24
C GLY A 137 -25.22 -23.23 9.97
N MET A 138 -24.51 -22.28 9.33
CA MET A 138 -24.97 -21.72 8.04
C MET A 138 -25.05 -22.78 6.93
N GLY A 139 -24.08 -23.68 6.84
CA GLY A 139 -24.10 -24.77 5.85
C GLY A 139 -25.29 -25.73 6.04
N MET A 140 -25.60 -26.09 7.30
CA MET A 140 -26.75 -26.93 7.62
C MET A 140 -28.09 -26.19 7.46
N GLY A 141 -28.17 -24.90 7.80
CA GLY A 141 -29.37 -24.09 7.59
C GLY A 141 -29.74 -23.94 6.11
N VAL A 142 -28.74 -23.72 5.24
CA VAL A 142 -28.94 -23.70 3.78
C VAL A 142 -29.27 -25.10 3.23
N ALA A 143 -28.81 -26.17 3.87
CA ALA A 143 -29.19 -27.55 3.52
C ALA A 143 -30.60 -27.95 4.00
N ALA A 144 -31.10 -27.33 5.08
CA ALA A 144 -32.43 -27.58 5.61
C ALA A 144 -33.55 -26.86 4.81
N ASP A 145 -33.19 -25.84 4.01
CA ASP A 145 -34.15 -25.04 3.26
C ASP A 145 -34.60 -25.73 1.96
N ALA A 146 -35.91 -25.79 1.74
CA ALA A 146 -36.58 -26.63 0.75
C ALA A 146 -36.33 -26.20 -0.71
N TYR A 147 -35.73 -25.03 -0.94
CA TYR A 147 -35.35 -24.52 -2.25
C TYR A 147 -33.87 -24.77 -2.61
N SER A 148 -33.09 -25.42 -1.74
CA SER A 148 -31.69 -25.74 -2.02
C SER A 148 -31.55 -26.86 -3.05
N SER A 149 -30.89 -26.58 -4.18
CA SER A 149 -30.76 -27.53 -5.30
C SER A 149 -29.76 -28.66 -5.05
N LEU A 150 -28.86 -28.51 -4.07
CA LEU A 150 -27.87 -29.50 -3.65
C LEU A 150 -27.70 -29.51 -2.11
N PRO A 151 -28.70 -29.98 -1.33
CA PRO A 151 -28.69 -29.89 0.14
C PRO A 151 -27.45 -30.50 0.81
N ALA A 152 -26.99 -31.65 0.30
CA ALA A 152 -25.77 -32.28 0.81
C ALA A 152 -24.52 -31.40 0.60
N ALA A 153 -24.43 -30.66 -0.51
CA ALA A 153 -23.26 -29.86 -0.84
C ALA A 153 -23.11 -28.64 0.10
N SER A 154 -24.21 -27.95 0.44
CA SER A 154 -24.16 -26.85 1.40
C SER A 154 -23.79 -27.32 2.81
N ALA A 155 -24.30 -28.48 3.24
CA ALA A 155 -23.90 -29.09 4.51
C ALA A 155 -22.40 -29.46 4.52
N TRP A 156 -21.91 -30.14 3.49
CA TRP A 156 -20.48 -30.47 3.36
C TRP A 156 -19.59 -29.22 3.32
N LEU A 157 -19.99 -28.16 2.62
CA LEU A 157 -19.24 -26.89 2.58
C LEU A 157 -19.16 -26.22 3.96
N GLY A 158 -20.24 -26.24 4.75
CA GLY A 158 -20.22 -25.75 6.13
C GLY A 158 -19.24 -26.54 7.02
N TRP A 159 -19.24 -27.87 6.90
CA TRP A 159 -18.28 -28.74 7.60
C TRP A 159 -16.83 -28.53 7.16
N MET A 160 -16.57 -28.34 5.85
CA MET A 160 -15.21 -28.04 5.37
C MET A 160 -14.71 -26.66 5.81
N ALA A 161 -15.58 -25.64 5.79
CA ALA A 161 -15.25 -24.32 6.32
C ALA A 161 -14.95 -24.37 7.84
N GLY A 162 -15.77 -25.08 8.62
CA GLY A 162 -15.51 -25.33 10.04
C GLY A 162 -14.18 -26.04 10.29
N LEU A 163 -13.87 -27.08 9.51
CA LEU A 163 -12.60 -27.81 9.63
C LEU A 163 -11.38 -26.95 9.24
N ALA A 164 -11.51 -26.10 8.22
CA ALA A 164 -10.48 -25.14 7.83
C ALA A 164 -10.23 -24.10 8.93
N VAL A 165 -11.29 -23.54 9.54
CA VAL A 165 -11.18 -22.65 10.70
C VAL A 165 -10.49 -23.35 11.87
N ALA A 166 -10.86 -24.58 12.19
CA ALA A 166 -10.21 -25.36 13.26
C ALA A 166 -8.70 -25.53 13.01
N LEU A 167 -8.30 -25.80 11.76
CA LEU A 167 -6.90 -25.90 11.35
C LEU A 167 -6.17 -24.55 11.45
N ILE A 168 -6.81 -23.44 11.05
CA ILE A 168 -6.25 -22.08 11.19
C ILE A 168 -6.01 -21.73 12.66
N PHE A 169 -6.96 -22.02 13.55
CA PHE A 169 -6.77 -21.80 15.01
C PHE A 169 -5.66 -22.68 15.59
N PHE A 170 -5.57 -23.95 15.18
CA PHE A 170 -4.47 -24.83 15.57
C PHE A 170 -3.10 -24.31 15.09
N LEU A 171 -3.00 -23.86 13.83
CA LEU A 171 -1.79 -23.27 13.28
C LEU A 171 -1.41 -21.95 13.98
N ARG A 172 -2.38 -21.05 14.25
CA ARG A 172 -2.20 -19.83 15.05
C ARG A 172 -1.60 -20.15 16.41
N MET A 173 -2.15 -21.14 17.12
CA MET A 173 -1.64 -21.58 18.43
C MET A 173 -0.21 -22.14 18.33
N ARG A 174 0.08 -22.99 17.33
CA ARG A 174 1.43 -23.53 17.09
C ARG A 174 2.46 -22.46 16.67
N ILE A 175 2.03 -21.39 16.02
CA ILE A 175 2.89 -20.24 15.68
C ILE A 175 3.15 -19.40 16.94
N GLU A 176 2.14 -19.17 17.78
CA GLU A 176 2.29 -18.42 19.03
C GLU A 176 3.18 -19.15 20.04
N GLU A 177 3.10 -20.49 20.13
CA GLU A 177 4.03 -21.33 20.91
C GLU A 177 5.51 -21.17 20.48
N ARG A 178 5.77 -20.85 19.20
CA ARG A 178 7.12 -20.83 18.61
C ARG A 178 7.72 -19.44 18.42
N ALA A 179 6.88 -18.44 18.15
CA ALA A 179 7.29 -17.07 17.82
C ALA A 179 6.77 -16.01 18.82
N GLY A 180 5.88 -16.39 19.74
CA GLY A 180 5.26 -15.50 20.71
C GLY A 180 4.25 -14.51 20.10
N LYS A 181 3.54 -13.80 20.98
CA LYS A 181 2.43 -12.87 20.68
C LYS A 181 2.76 -11.67 19.77
N ALA A 182 4.00 -11.51 19.36
CA ALA A 182 4.38 -10.53 18.35
C ALA A 182 4.10 -11.04 16.93
N GLY A 183 4.23 -12.35 16.69
CA GLY A 183 4.09 -12.97 15.36
C GLY A 183 2.65 -13.17 14.88
N THR A 184 1.66 -13.13 15.79
CA THR A 184 0.23 -13.40 15.53
C THR A 184 -0.65 -12.14 15.48
N ARG A 185 -0.07 -10.94 15.43
CA ARG A 185 -0.83 -9.67 15.37
C ARG A 185 -1.53 -9.48 14.03
N GLN A 186 -2.86 -9.36 14.07
CA GLN A 186 -3.70 -9.01 12.91
C GLN A 186 -3.53 -7.56 12.44
N ALA A 187 -3.98 -7.28 11.22
CA ALA A 187 -4.12 -5.93 10.69
C ALA A 187 -5.35 -5.23 11.32
N ARG A 188 -5.24 -3.91 11.55
CA ARG A 188 -6.28 -3.09 12.19
C ARG A 188 -6.38 -1.75 11.45
N LEU A 189 -7.60 -1.23 11.26
CA LEU A 189 -7.82 -0.02 10.47
C LEU A 189 -8.92 0.86 11.10
N GLY A 190 -8.62 2.14 11.37
CA GLY A 190 -9.60 3.09 11.92
C GLY A 190 -10.08 2.85 13.36
N GLY A 191 -9.57 1.82 14.04
CA GLY A 191 -10.12 1.31 15.30
C GLY A 191 -11.03 0.10 15.14
N PHE A 192 -11.05 -0.51 13.96
CA PHE A 192 -11.69 -1.80 13.67
C PHE A 192 -10.64 -2.91 13.47
N GLU A 193 -11.00 -4.13 13.88
CA GLU A 193 -10.27 -5.39 13.66
C GLU A 193 -10.72 -6.06 12.34
N THR A 194 -10.04 -7.13 11.92
CA THR A 194 -10.54 -8.03 10.87
C THR A 194 -11.78 -8.83 11.29
N GLU A 195 -12.00 -8.96 12.59
CA GLU A 195 -13.08 -9.74 13.22
C GLU A 195 -14.42 -8.98 13.18
N ASP A 196 -14.38 -7.64 13.11
CA ASP A 196 -15.56 -6.76 13.04
C ASP A 196 -16.42 -6.94 11.78
N VAL A 197 -15.91 -7.66 10.77
CA VAL A 197 -16.69 -8.08 9.59
C VAL A 197 -17.90 -8.92 9.99
N LEU A 198 -17.84 -9.62 11.14
CA LEU A 198 -18.96 -10.40 11.68
C LEU A 198 -20.18 -9.53 12.05
N TYR A 199 -19.99 -8.24 12.36
CA TYR A 199 -21.10 -7.29 12.57
C TYR A 199 -21.97 -7.06 11.31
N LEU A 200 -21.51 -7.47 10.13
CA LEU A 200 -22.28 -7.39 8.88
C LEU A 200 -23.23 -8.58 8.68
N ILE A 201 -23.10 -9.69 9.42
CA ILE A 201 -23.90 -10.91 9.20
C ILE A 201 -25.42 -10.64 9.31
N PRO A 202 -25.95 -9.91 10.32
CA PRO A 202 -27.38 -9.59 10.38
C PRO A 202 -27.88 -8.74 9.19
N LEU A 203 -27.02 -7.89 8.61
CA LEU A 203 -27.37 -7.11 7.42
C LEU A 203 -27.42 -7.99 6.17
N VAL A 204 -26.66 -9.08 6.12
CA VAL A 204 -26.72 -10.09 5.05
C VAL A 204 -27.94 -10.99 5.20
N THR A 205 -28.30 -11.41 6.42
CA THR A 205 -29.47 -12.28 6.66
C THR A 205 -30.81 -11.54 6.48
N LEU A 206 -30.86 -10.24 6.77
CA LEU A 206 -32.05 -9.39 6.53
C LEU A 206 -32.32 -9.11 5.03
N LEU A 207 -31.41 -9.54 4.14
CA LEU A 207 -31.50 -9.34 2.68
C LEU A 207 -31.55 -10.68 1.90
N ASP A 208 -31.84 -11.80 2.57
CA ASP A 208 -31.75 -13.17 2.04
C ASP A 208 -30.38 -13.53 1.40
N GLY A 209 -29.32 -12.79 1.75
CA GLY A 209 -27.99 -12.92 1.15
C GLY A 209 -27.18 -14.15 1.59
N VAL A 210 -27.78 -15.09 2.30
CA VAL A 210 -27.09 -16.21 2.98
C VAL A 210 -26.52 -17.21 1.99
N THR A 211 -27.26 -17.60 0.96
CA THR A 211 -26.76 -18.47 -0.10
C THR A 211 -25.56 -17.86 -0.83
N PRO A 212 -25.60 -16.61 -1.33
CA PRO A 212 -24.42 -15.91 -1.84
C PRO A 212 -23.24 -15.83 -0.85
N ALA A 213 -23.51 -15.54 0.44
CA ALA A 213 -22.46 -15.36 1.44
C ALA A 213 -21.68 -16.66 1.75
N CYS A 214 -22.35 -17.82 1.77
CA CYS A 214 -21.69 -19.11 1.97
C CYS A 214 -20.63 -19.40 0.89
N PHE A 215 -20.92 -19.05 -0.38
CA PHE A 215 -19.96 -19.20 -1.48
C PHE A 215 -18.91 -18.07 -1.56
N GLY A 216 -19.18 -16.90 -0.99
CA GLY A 216 -18.26 -15.74 -1.00
C GLY A 216 -17.11 -15.79 0.02
N SER A 217 -17.03 -16.84 0.85
CA SER A 217 -16.16 -16.92 2.03
C SER A 217 -14.71 -17.36 1.79
N HIS A 218 -14.36 -17.82 0.59
CA HIS A 218 -13.04 -18.43 0.32
C HIS A 218 -11.96 -17.39 -0.03
N GLY A 219 -11.19 -16.97 0.98
CA GLY A 219 -10.16 -15.92 0.90
C GLY A 219 -8.84 -16.17 1.66
N ASP A 220 -8.52 -17.44 1.96
CA ASP A 220 -7.23 -18.05 2.35
C ASP A 220 -6.15 -17.29 3.19
N PRO A 221 -5.74 -17.83 4.36
CA PRO A 221 -4.56 -17.39 5.10
C PRO A 221 -3.40 -18.44 5.23
N LEU A 222 -2.43 -18.33 4.31
CA LEU A 222 -0.96 -18.42 4.54
C LEU A 222 -0.22 -19.77 4.76
N ARG A 223 0.60 -20.13 3.73
CA ARG A 223 1.99 -20.69 3.78
C ARG A 223 2.18 -22.19 4.11
N HIS A 224 3.31 -22.87 3.87
CA HIS A 224 4.73 -22.58 3.48
C HIS A 224 5.26 -23.81 2.66
N ASP A 225 6.34 -23.88 1.85
CA ASP A 225 7.35 -22.97 1.26
C ASP A 225 8.14 -23.76 0.14
N VAL A 226 9.46 -23.52 -0.05
CA VAL A 226 10.51 -24.42 -0.63
C VAL A 226 10.86 -24.30 -2.16
N MET A 227 12.17 -24.07 -2.40
CA MET A 227 13.03 -24.28 -3.61
C MET A 227 13.20 -23.21 -4.72
N ASN A 228 14.35 -23.34 -5.44
CA ASN A 228 14.99 -22.40 -6.41
C ASN A 228 14.83 -22.90 -7.89
N ALA A 229 15.31 -22.27 -8.98
CA ALA A 229 16.21 -21.11 -9.25
C ALA A 229 15.64 -20.19 -10.39
N ALA A 230 16.27 -19.70 -11.48
CA ALA A 230 17.63 -19.68 -12.09
C ALA A 230 17.63 -18.64 -13.29
N VAL A 231 18.70 -18.20 -13.98
CA VAL A 231 20.17 -18.00 -13.73
C VAL A 231 20.79 -17.24 -14.95
N ASP A 232 21.72 -16.28 -14.72
CA ASP A 232 22.88 -15.81 -15.55
C ASP A 232 22.76 -15.28 -17.02
N LEU A 233 23.70 -14.50 -17.62
CA LEU A 233 24.91 -13.77 -17.16
C LEU A 233 25.37 -12.65 -18.16
N THR A 234 26.46 -11.94 -17.80
CA THR A 234 27.40 -11.09 -18.59
C THR A 234 27.01 -9.63 -18.95
N ALA A 235 27.97 -8.72 -19.24
CA ALA A 235 29.06 -8.13 -18.43
C ALA A 235 29.88 -7.09 -19.27
N ARG A 236 30.62 -6.17 -18.61
CA ARG A 236 31.64 -5.22 -19.14
C ARG A 236 31.13 -4.02 -19.98
N ASP A 237 31.79 -2.85 -20.09
CA ASP A 237 32.85 -2.14 -19.31
C ASP A 237 32.88 -0.63 -19.73
N GLY A 238 33.40 0.29 -18.88
CA GLY A 238 33.89 1.64 -19.25
C GLY A 238 32.93 2.86 -19.22
N ALA A 239 33.43 4.07 -19.53
CA ALA A 239 33.85 5.10 -18.52
C ALA A 239 34.36 6.45 -19.15
N GLY A 240 34.17 7.58 -18.45
CA GLY A 240 34.63 8.97 -18.77
C GLY A 240 33.51 9.87 -19.36
N VAL A 241 33.24 11.12 -18.92
CA VAL A 241 34.09 12.22 -18.35
C VAL A 241 33.26 13.28 -17.57
N ALA A 242 33.89 14.07 -16.68
CA ALA A 242 33.28 15.11 -15.81
C ALA A 242 33.47 16.60 -16.25
N HIS A 243 32.80 17.55 -15.57
CA HIS A 243 32.96 19.02 -15.68
C HIS A 243 32.32 19.67 -14.41
N ASP A 244 32.94 20.46 -13.51
CA ASP A 244 34.07 21.42 -13.45
C ASP A 244 33.67 22.91 -13.54
N ALA A 245 33.22 23.45 -12.40
CA ALA A 245 33.10 24.88 -12.10
C ALA A 245 33.15 25.08 -10.57
N ARG A 246 34.29 25.55 -10.04
CA ARG A 246 34.54 25.56 -8.58
C ARG A 246 33.99 26.83 -7.92
N THR A 247 33.24 26.65 -6.84
CA THR A 247 32.68 27.77 -6.04
C THR A 247 33.68 28.24 -4.99
N GLN A 248 33.52 29.48 -4.50
CA GLN A 248 34.37 29.97 -3.40
C GLN A 248 34.19 29.13 -2.11
N VAL A 249 33.02 28.51 -1.92
CA VAL A 249 32.77 27.57 -0.82
C VAL A 249 33.61 26.28 -0.95
N ASP A 250 33.78 25.74 -2.16
CA ASP A 250 34.68 24.60 -2.42
C ASP A 250 36.16 24.96 -2.14
N LEU A 251 36.55 26.21 -2.36
CA LEU A 251 37.89 26.69 -2.00
C LEU A 251 38.08 26.77 -0.46
N SER A 252 37.19 27.47 0.26
CA SER A 252 37.27 27.57 1.73
C SER A 252 37.21 26.18 2.42
N ILE A 253 36.45 25.22 1.86
CA ILE A 253 36.45 23.83 2.35
C ILE A 253 37.76 23.11 2.00
N ARG A 254 38.30 23.23 0.78
CA ARG A 254 39.55 22.55 0.40
C ARG A 254 40.73 22.99 1.25
N GLU A 255 40.86 24.29 1.51
CA GLU A 255 41.89 24.83 2.41
C GLU A 255 41.75 24.28 3.84
N ARG A 256 40.51 24.23 4.35
CA ARG A 256 40.23 23.72 5.70
C ARG A 256 40.47 22.22 5.84
N VAL A 257 40.07 21.43 4.84
CA VAL A 257 40.30 19.98 4.77
C VAL A 257 41.80 19.66 4.69
N ALA A 258 42.57 20.42 3.91
CA ALA A 258 44.02 20.23 3.77
C ALA A 258 44.81 20.47 5.09
N ALA A 259 44.19 21.09 6.10
CA ALA A 259 44.74 21.28 7.43
C ALA A 259 44.34 20.19 8.45
N LEU A 260 43.61 19.15 8.04
CA LEU A 260 43.16 18.04 8.90
C LEU A 260 43.98 16.77 8.66
N ASP A 261 44.33 16.05 9.73
CA ASP A 261 44.92 14.71 9.63
C ASP A 261 43.84 13.69 9.24
N ALA A 262 43.74 13.40 7.94
CA ALA A 262 42.77 12.45 7.42
C ALA A 262 42.99 11.01 7.92
N GLY A 263 44.23 10.63 8.31
CA GLY A 263 44.53 9.30 8.83
C GLY A 263 43.98 9.12 10.25
N LEU A 264 44.32 10.06 11.14
CA LEU A 264 43.86 10.06 12.53
C LEU A 264 42.33 10.19 12.61
N LEU A 265 41.72 11.00 11.75
CA LEU A 265 40.25 11.15 11.71
C LEU A 265 39.55 9.92 11.13
N ARG A 266 40.16 9.20 10.18
CA ARG A 266 39.66 7.92 9.66
C ARG A 266 39.69 6.82 10.72
N GLU A 267 40.80 6.69 11.44
CA GLU A 267 40.94 5.76 12.58
C GLU A 267 39.88 6.07 13.65
N ALA A 268 39.76 7.35 14.07
CA ALA A 268 38.76 7.78 15.04
C ALA A 268 37.30 7.58 14.58
N PHE A 269 37.01 7.63 13.28
CA PHE A 269 35.67 7.38 12.74
C PHE A 269 35.29 5.88 12.77
N ASP A 270 36.22 5.00 12.43
CA ASP A 270 36.01 3.55 12.47
C ASP A 270 35.95 3.02 13.90
N ASP A 271 36.85 3.44 14.79
CA ASP A 271 36.88 3.07 16.21
C ASP A 271 35.58 3.42 16.96
N GLN A 272 34.91 4.50 16.55
CA GLN A 272 33.61 4.92 17.10
C GLN A 272 32.41 4.26 16.39
N GLY A 273 32.64 3.27 15.51
CA GLY A 273 31.58 2.54 14.83
C GLY A 273 30.93 3.33 13.68
N ALA A 274 31.74 4.04 12.90
CA ALA A 274 31.33 5.02 11.86
C ALA A 274 30.64 6.27 12.43
N PHE A 275 31.34 6.99 13.31
CA PHE A 275 30.94 8.27 13.91
C PHE A 275 32.16 9.18 14.12
N LEU A 276 32.08 10.45 13.71
CA LEU A 276 33.06 11.49 14.04
C LEU A 276 32.35 12.76 14.54
N PHE A 277 32.97 13.44 15.51
CA PHE A 277 32.63 14.79 15.94
C PHE A 277 33.87 15.68 15.91
N LEU A 278 33.72 16.89 15.35
CA LEU A 278 34.70 17.98 15.40
C LEU A 278 34.01 19.22 15.96
N ASP A 279 34.61 19.85 16.97
CA ASP A 279 34.11 21.11 17.55
C ASP A 279 34.35 22.31 16.63
N GLU A 280 35.47 22.33 15.90
CA GLU A 280 35.80 23.33 14.88
C GLU A 280 36.02 22.68 13.51
N PHE A 281 35.02 22.69 12.61
CA PHE A 281 35.17 22.24 11.23
C PHE A 281 35.13 23.40 10.22
N LEU A 282 33.96 24.03 10.00
CA LEU A 282 33.80 25.06 8.96
C LEU A 282 34.65 26.30 9.22
N ALA A 283 35.10 26.93 8.13
CA ALA A 283 35.77 28.22 8.20
C ALA A 283 34.78 29.34 8.64
N PRO A 284 35.25 30.43 9.28
CA PRO A 284 34.38 31.47 9.82
C PRO A 284 33.53 32.20 8.77
N ASP A 285 34.08 32.41 7.56
CA ASP A 285 33.40 33.01 6.41
C ASP A 285 32.20 32.17 5.95
N VAL A 286 32.36 30.84 5.86
CA VAL A 286 31.29 29.89 5.53
C VAL A 286 30.26 29.85 6.66
N THR A 287 30.72 29.88 7.92
CA THR A 287 29.83 29.86 9.10
C THR A 287 28.93 31.10 9.17
N VAL A 288 29.46 32.30 8.89
CA VAL A 288 28.66 33.54 8.78
C VAL A 288 27.64 33.45 7.64
N GLN A 289 28.04 32.95 6.46
CA GLN A 289 27.12 32.76 5.34
C GLN A 289 25.97 31.78 5.65
N LEU A 290 26.22 30.75 6.48
CA LEU A 290 25.17 29.85 6.98
C LEU A 290 24.23 30.53 7.99
N VAL A 291 24.73 31.43 8.84
CA VAL A 291 23.90 32.23 9.76
C VAL A 291 23.00 33.19 8.95
N ASP A 292 23.52 33.85 7.92
CA ASP A 292 22.71 34.69 7.01
C ASP A 292 21.73 33.87 6.16
N ALA A 293 22.08 32.64 5.81
CA ALA A 293 21.13 31.69 5.19
C ALA A 293 19.98 31.33 6.14
N VAL A 294 20.26 31.14 7.43
CA VAL A 294 19.24 30.89 8.46
C VAL A 294 18.29 32.07 8.59
N HIS A 295 18.80 33.30 8.73
CA HIS A 295 17.95 34.50 8.83
C HIS A 295 17.02 34.68 7.62
N ARG A 296 17.50 34.35 6.40
CA ARG A 296 16.69 34.43 5.16
C ARG A 296 15.55 33.41 5.07
N VAL A 297 15.58 32.32 5.83
CA VAL A 297 14.51 31.30 5.81
C VAL A 297 13.65 31.25 7.07
N GLU A 298 13.88 32.13 8.06
CA GLU A 298 13.11 32.14 9.32
C GLU A 298 11.60 32.36 9.12
N GLY A 299 11.19 33.08 8.07
CA GLY A 299 9.77 33.27 7.73
C GLY A 299 9.06 32.02 7.19
N GLU A 300 9.81 30.97 6.83
CA GLU A 300 9.32 29.76 6.14
C GLU A 300 9.39 28.50 7.04
N ILE A 301 9.59 28.67 8.36
CA ILE A 301 9.74 27.56 9.30
C ILE A 301 8.41 26.80 9.46
N ASN A 302 8.33 25.61 8.85
CA ASN A 302 7.26 24.66 9.12
C ASN A 302 7.53 23.97 10.48
N ARG A 303 6.55 23.98 11.41
CA ARG A 303 6.70 23.34 12.74
C ARG A 303 5.92 22.04 12.83
N ASN A 304 6.58 20.99 13.33
CA ASN A 304 6.03 19.66 13.51
C ASN A 304 6.00 19.30 15.00
N TYR A 305 4.95 18.60 15.43
CA TYR A 305 4.79 18.08 16.78
C TYR A 305 4.24 16.64 16.75
N LEU A 306 5.05 15.72 17.27
CA LEU A 306 4.77 14.30 17.43
C LEU A 306 4.85 14.00 18.93
N PRO A 307 3.71 13.82 19.64
CA PRO A 307 3.68 13.65 21.09
C PRO A 307 4.65 12.57 21.59
N GLY A 308 5.54 12.94 22.49
CA GLY A 308 6.55 12.05 23.07
C GLY A 308 7.69 11.63 22.14
N HIS A 309 7.83 12.22 20.94
CA HIS A 309 8.88 11.86 20.00
C HIS A 309 9.61 13.04 19.33
N LYS A 310 8.92 14.09 18.86
CA LYS A 310 9.58 15.24 18.20
C LYS A 310 8.78 16.52 18.37
N GLN A 311 9.46 17.62 18.66
CA GLN A 311 8.90 18.97 18.65
C GLN A 311 9.95 19.91 18.05
N GLY A 312 9.60 20.68 17.01
CA GLY A 312 10.54 21.65 16.45
C GLY A 312 10.10 22.22 15.11
N GLY A 313 10.88 23.17 14.61
CA GLY A 313 10.77 23.71 13.26
C GLY A 313 11.72 23.03 12.27
N SER A 314 11.38 23.09 10.99
CA SER A 314 12.25 22.67 9.88
C SER A 314 11.97 23.47 8.62
N VAL A 315 13.02 23.79 7.86
CA VAL A 315 12.94 24.30 6.49
C VAL A 315 13.59 23.26 5.56
N SER A 316 12.87 22.84 4.53
CA SER A 316 13.33 21.82 3.58
C SER A 316 14.15 22.41 2.43
N ARG A 317 14.87 21.53 1.73
CA ARG A 317 15.64 21.82 0.52
C ARG A 317 14.97 22.80 -0.45
N TYR A 318 13.70 22.61 -0.80
CA TYR A 318 13.05 23.41 -1.84
C TYR A 318 12.96 24.91 -1.51
N THR A 319 12.84 25.26 -0.22
CA THR A 319 12.90 26.66 0.23
C THR A 319 14.34 27.16 0.33
N ILE A 320 15.26 26.30 0.78
CA ILE A 320 16.70 26.59 0.86
C ILE A 320 17.28 26.90 -0.54
N ASP A 321 16.95 26.10 -1.56
CA ASP A 321 17.41 26.29 -2.94
C ASP A 321 16.97 27.65 -3.52
N ARG A 322 15.84 28.21 -3.04
CA ARG A 322 15.29 29.50 -3.47
C ARG A 322 15.87 30.70 -2.70
N LEU A 323 16.08 30.57 -1.38
CA LEU A 323 16.38 31.70 -0.48
C LEU A 323 17.81 31.69 0.08
N ALA A 324 18.49 30.55 0.03
CA ALA A 324 19.78 30.29 0.65
C ALA A 324 20.68 29.33 -0.20
N PRO A 325 20.91 29.62 -1.50
CA PRO A 325 21.59 28.70 -2.42
C PRO A 325 23.05 28.37 -2.02
N VAL A 326 23.68 29.14 -1.13
CA VAL A 326 25.00 28.81 -0.54
C VAL A 326 25.01 27.45 0.16
N ILE A 327 23.88 27.04 0.76
CA ILE A 327 23.73 25.71 1.38
C ILE A 327 23.79 24.61 0.31
N ALA A 328 23.12 24.84 -0.83
CA ALA A 328 23.09 23.91 -1.96
C ALA A 328 24.43 23.83 -2.72
N GLN A 329 25.29 24.86 -2.59
CA GLN A 329 26.67 24.86 -3.05
C GLN A 329 27.60 24.10 -2.08
N LEU A 330 27.43 24.31 -0.76
CA LEU A 330 28.19 23.58 0.26
C LEU A 330 27.91 22.07 0.22
N TYR A 331 26.64 21.67 0.02
CA TYR A 331 26.23 20.26 -0.12
C TYR A 331 26.83 19.57 -1.35
N ARG A 332 27.03 20.32 -2.45
CA ARG A 332 27.62 19.81 -3.70
C ARG A 332 29.13 20.10 -3.81
N SER A 333 29.79 20.51 -2.74
CA SER A 333 31.21 20.87 -2.74
C SER A 333 32.09 19.64 -2.99
N PRO A 334 32.85 19.56 -4.10
CA PRO A 334 33.73 18.42 -4.37
C PRO A 334 34.72 18.18 -3.22
N ALA A 335 35.37 19.23 -2.71
CA ALA A 335 36.30 19.09 -1.58
C ALA A 335 35.66 18.58 -0.27
N LEU A 336 34.34 18.79 -0.09
CA LEU A 336 33.63 18.19 1.05
C LEU A 336 33.36 16.70 0.80
N ILE A 337 32.88 16.35 -0.40
CA ILE A 337 32.52 14.98 -0.76
C ILE A 337 33.77 14.09 -0.79
N GLU A 338 34.83 14.49 -1.51
CA GLU A 338 36.12 13.80 -1.59
C GLU A 338 36.70 13.49 -0.20
N TRP A 339 36.58 14.43 0.75
CA TRP A 339 37.04 14.24 2.11
C TRP A 339 36.16 13.28 2.93
N LEU A 340 34.83 13.38 2.78
CA LEU A 340 33.91 12.47 3.46
C LEU A 340 34.00 11.04 2.91
N GLU A 341 34.25 10.87 1.60
CA GLU A 341 34.55 9.57 0.97
C GLU A 341 35.83 8.96 1.53
N ALA A 342 36.91 9.75 1.66
CA ALA A 342 38.15 9.31 2.30
C ALA A 342 37.94 8.97 3.80
N LEU A 343 37.05 9.68 4.48
CA LEU A 343 36.72 9.47 5.90
C LEU A 343 35.85 8.24 6.16
N CYS A 344 34.94 7.87 5.24
CA CYS A 344 34.07 6.69 5.40
C CYS A 344 34.54 5.43 4.64
N ALA A 345 35.50 5.57 3.71
CA ALA A 345 35.94 4.55 2.77
C ALA A 345 34.80 3.96 1.90
N ASP A 346 33.83 4.79 1.55
CA ASP A 346 32.67 4.49 0.69
C ASP A 346 32.46 5.65 -0.31
N ARG A 347 31.92 5.39 -1.51
CA ARG A 347 31.67 6.45 -2.52
C ARG A 347 30.34 7.13 -2.21
N LEU A 348 30.31 8.44 -2.09
CA LEU A 348 29.17 9.21 -1.59
C LEU A 348 28.44 9.93 -2.73
N LEU A 349 27.20 9.53 -2.98
CA LEU A 349 26.33 10.20 -3.94
C LEU A 349 25.43 11.22 -3.23
N ALA A 350 25.27 12.38 -3.85
CA ALA A 350 24.20 13.32 -3.52
C ALA A 350 22.83 12.65 -3.70
N CYS A 351 21.92 12.88 -2.75
CA CYS A 351 20.56 12.35 -2.81
C CYS A 351 19.77 12.92 -4.01
N PRO A 352 18.85 12.13 -4.61
CA PRO A 352 18.10 12.54 -5.79
C PRO A 352 17.43 13.91 -5.66
N GLU A 353 17.28 14.63 -6.78
CA GLU A 353 16.74 16.00 -6.76
C GLU A 353 15.28 16.12 -6.29
N THR A 354 14.56 15.00 -6.24
CA THR A 354 13.20 14.90 -5.71
C THR A 354 13.14 14.59 -4.20
N ASP A 355 14.28 14.51 -3.51
CA ASP A 355 14.33 14.25 -2.07
C ASP A 355 14.32 15.56 -1.25
N PRO A 356 13.26 15.86 -0.48
CA PRO A 356 13.20 17.05 0.36
C PRO A 356 14.14 16.99 1.58
N HIS A 357 14.64 15.79 1.94
CA HIS A 357 15.49 15.54 3.10
C HIS A 357 16.99 15.53 2.75
N ALA A 358 17.36 15.60 1.46
CA ALA A 358 18.77 15.68 1.00
C ALA A 358 19.59 16.75 1.76
N TYR A 359 18.95 17.88 2.08
CA TYR A 359 19.42 18.82 3.09
C TYR A 359 18.27 19.63 3.70
N ALA A 360 18.34 19.88 5.01
CA ALA A 360 17.32 20.61 5.77
C ALA A 360 17.93 21.40 6.94
N LEU A 361 17.31 22.53 7.29
CA LEU A 361 17.62 23.29 8.50
C LEU A 361 16.60 22.94 9.59
N TYR A 362 17.07 22.48 10.76
CA TYR A 362 16.22 22.20 11.92
C TYR A 362 16.32 23.32 12.97
N PHE A 363 15.16 23.83 13.38
CA PHE A 363 15.00 25.00 14.24
C PHE A 363 14.41 24.60 15.60
N TYR A 364 15.21 24.77 16.65
CA TYR A 364 14.82 24.61 18.04
C TYR A 364 14.73 26.01 18.64
N THR A 365 13.51 26.52 18.78
CA THR A 365 13.23 27.92 19.16
C THR A 365 12.04 28.09 20.11
N LYS A 366 11.46 26.99 20.61
CA LYS A 366 10.46 26.98 21.68
C LYS A 366 10.88 26.04 22.80
N PRO A 367 10.55 26.33 24.07
CA PRO A 367 10.83 25.44 25.19
C PRO A 367 10.26 24.05 24.92
N GLY A 368 11.04 23.01 25.20
CA GLY A 368 10.67 21.62 24.92
C GLY A 368 10.84 21.16 23.48
N ASP A 369 11.34 21.99 22.55
CA ASP A 369 11.74 21.52 21.21
C ASP A 369 12.82 20.43 21.35
N HIS A 370 12.61 19.25 20.76
CA HIS A 370 13.44 18.05 20.93
C HIS A 370 13.29 17.07 19.76
N ILE A 371 14.19 16.09 19.67
CA ILE A 371 13.96 14.84 18.92
C ILE A 371 14.34 13.68 19.83
N GLY A 372 13.47 12.67 19.93
CA GLY A 372 13.69 11.46 20.71
C GLY A 372 14.74 10.52 20.11
N TRP A 373 14.88 9.35 20.72
CA TRP A 373 15.80 8.30 20.23
C TRP A 373 15.35 7.75 18.88
N HIS A 374 16.25 7.77 17.88
CA HIS A 374 16.00 7.31 16.50
C HIS A 374 17.29 6.91 15.77
N TYR A 375 17.15 6.47 14.52
CA TYR A 375 18.19 6.19 13.53
C TYR A 375 17.81 6.86 12.20
N ASP A 376 18.79 7.29 11.41
CA ASP A 376 18.58 7.90 10.08
C ASP A 376 18.63 6.82 8.98
N THR A 377 17.71 5.86 9.04
CA THR A 377 17.72 4.68 8.16
C THR A 377 17.45 5.04 6.69
N SER A 378 18.09 4.35 5.75
CA SER A 378 17.97 4.67 4.32
C SER A 378 16.58 4.39 3.70
N TYR A 379 16.13 5.30 2.83
CA TYR A 379 15.06 5.03 1.85
C TYR A 379 15.59 4.41 0.54
N TYR A 380 16.91 4.35 0.38
CA TYR A 380 17.61 3.92 -0.83
C TYR A 380 18.31 2.57 -0.63
N LYS A 381 18.68 1.90 -1.73
CA LYS A 381 19.57 0.73 -1.68
C LYS A 381 21.02 1.21 -1.55
N GLY A 382 21.52 1.29 -0.33
CA GLY A 382 22.87 1.73 0.01
C GLY A 382 22.93 2.18 1.46
N ARG A 383 24.14 2.46 1.97
CA ARG A 383 24.30 3.14 3.26
C ARG A 383 23.74 4.56 3.19
N ARG A 384 23.38 5.11 4.34
CA ARG A 384 22.97 6.51 4.48
C ARG A 384 23.94 7.18 5.43
N TYR A 385 24.58 8.24 4.98
CA TYR A 385 25.54 9.01 5.76
C TYR A 385 24.96 10.38 6.08
N THR A 386 24.76 10.65 7.37
CA THR A 386 24.26 11.93 7.87
C THR A 386 25.44 12.82 8.26
N LEU A 387 25.45 14.04 7.75
CA LEU A 387 26.35 15.12 8.17
C LEU A 387 25.52 16.22 8.85
N LEU A 388 25.82 16.50 10.12
CA LEU A 388 25.25 17.60 10.88
C LEU A 388 26.27 18.72 11.03
N LEU A 389 25.85 19.95 10.72
CA LEU A 389 26.64 21.16 10.88
C LEU A 389 25.94 22.11 11.86
N GLY A 390 26.68 22.60 12.84
CA GLY A 390 26.19 23.63 13.76
C GLY A 390 26.16 24.99 13.09
N VAL A 391 25.04 25.70 13.19
CA VAL A 391 24.88 27.06 12.62
C VAL A 391 24.63 28.08 13.72
N ILE A 392 23.73 27.77 14.66
CA ILE A 392 23.50 28.57 15.87
C ILE A 392 23.34 27.60 17.04
N ASP A 393 24.12 27.74 18.11
CA ASP A 393 23.91 26.98 19.36
C ASP A 393 24.09 27.88 20.58
N ALA A 394 22.98 28.52 20.98
CA ALA A 394 22.82 29.27 22.21
C ALA A 394 21.84 28.50 23.12
N SER A 395 22.22 27.27 23.48
CA SER A 395 21.35 26.33 24.19
C SER A 395 22.08 25.41 25.17
N SER A 396 21.30 24.72 26.00
CA SER A 396 21.73 23.57 26.81
C SER A 396 21.47 22.23 26.10
N CYS A 397 20.86 22.24 24.90
CA CYS A 397 20.64 21.06 24.08
C CYS A 397 21.94 20.29 23.81
N LYS A 398 21.84 18.97 23.79
CA LYS A 398 22.93 18.07 23.38
C LYS A 398 22.42 17.10 22.32
N LEU A 399 23.29 16.75 21.39
CA LEU A 399 23.20 15.52 20.63
C LEU A 399 23.70 14.41 21.55
N GLU A 400 22.78 13.61 22.09
CA GLU A 400 23.11 12.34 22.75
C GLU A 400 23.12 11.22 21.72
N TYR A 401 24.09 10.32 21.81
CA TYR A 401 24.27 9.22 20.87
C TYR A 401 24.69 7.93 21.59
N ARG A 402 24.55 6.80 20.89
CA ARG A 402 25.03 5.49 21.30
C ARG A 402 25.74 4.83 20.13
N LEU A 403 27.02 4.53 20.34
CA LEU A 403 27.90 3.84 19.40
C LEU A 403 27.69 2.32 19.48
N HIS A 404 28.12 1.59 18.45
CA HIS A 404 28.10 0.11 18.37
C HIS A 404 26.73 -0.57 18.54
N THR A 405 25.61 0.16 18.48
CA THR A 405 24.27 -0.38 18.79
C THR A 405 23.78 -1.50 17.88
N ARG A 406 24.40 -1.67 16.70
CA ARG A 406 24.12 -2.76 15.74
C ARG A 406 25.36 -3.63 15.45
N GLU A 407 26.39 -3.60 16.30
CA GLU A 407 27.65 -4.32 16.10
C GLU A 407 27.78 -5.49 17.09
N PRO A 408 27.58 -6.76 16.65
CA PRO A 408 27.53 -7.89 17.56
C PRO A 408 28.84 -8.11 18.31
N GLY A 409 28.76 -8.19 19.65
CA GLY A 409 29.90 -8.41 20.53
C GLY A 409 30.58 -7.15 21.06
N MET A 410 30.32 -5.97 20.48
CA MET A 410 30.82 -4.70 21.02
C MET A 410 29.91 -4.16 22.14
N PRO A 411 30.49 -3.53 23.20
CA PRO A 411 29.71 -2.85 24.22
C PRO A 411 29.14 -1.52 23.69
N VAL A 412 27.87 -1.26 23.96
CA VAL A 412 27.20 -0.01 23.55
C VAL A 412 27.71 1.17 24.39
N THR A 413 28.51 2.04 23.77
CA THR A 413 29.07 3.23 24.42
C THR A 413 28.20 4.45 24.15
N GLY A 414 27.74 5.11 25.22
CA GLY A 414 26.93 6.34 25.13
C GLY A 414 27.79 7.61 25.24
N GLY A 415 27.43 8.66 24.49
CA GLY A 415 28.07 9.97 24.54
C GLY A 415 27.10 11.12 24.34
N ALA A 416 27.55 12.35 24.60
CA ALA A 416 26.74 13.56 24.46
C ALA A 416 27.61 14.78 24.11
N VAL A 417 27.32 15.45 22.99
CA VAL A 417 28.05 16.65 22.52
C VAL A 417 27.10 17.84 22.30
N ARG A 418 27.64 19.05 22.41
CA ARG A 418 27.02 20.26 21.83
C ARG A 418 27.58 20.47 20.43
N LEU A 419 26.83 21.14 19.56
CA LEU A 419 27.22 21.32 18.16
C LEU A 419 27.36 22.82 17.86
N PRO A 420 28.51 23.42 18.21
CA PRO A 420 28.71 24.87 18.11
C PRO A 420 28.63 25.35 16.64
N PRO A 421 28.43 26.65 16.39
CA PRO A 421 28.55 27.23 15.05
C PRO A 421 29.88 26.83 14.39
N GLY A 422 29.81 26.20 13.22
CA GLY A 422 30.96 25.67 12.50
C GLY A 422 31.42 24.25 12.90
N GLY A 423 30.88 23.68 13.98
CA GLY A 423 31.14 22.28 14.37
C GLY A 423 30.46 21.27 13.46
N LEU A 424 31.01 20.05 13.40
CA LEU A 424 30.61 18.94 12.52
C LEU A 424 30.35 17.67 13.32
N VAL A 425 29.30 16.93 12.95
CA VAL A 425 29.13 15.50 13.30
C VAL A 425 28.84 14.73 12.01
N PHE A 426 29.51 13.60 11.79
CA PHE A 426 29.32 12.76 10.61
C PHE A 426 29.19 11.28 11.01
N PHE A 427 28.21 10.56 10.45
CA PHE A 427 27.93 9.18 10.86
C PHE A 427 27.19 8.32 9.81
N ASP A 428 27.31 7.01 9.95
CA ASP A 428 26.44 6.01 9.31
C ASP A 428 25.07 6.02 10.02
N GLY A 429 24.04 6.53 9.34
CA GLY A 429 22.68 6.72 9.85
C GLY A 429 21.97 5.41 10.21
N ASP A 430 22.41 4.29 9.64
CA ASP A 430 21.96 2.96 10.00
C ASP A 430 22.73 2.35 11.19
N LYS A 431 23.79 2.99 11.70
CA LYS A 431 24.48 2.59 12.94
C LYS A 431 24.21 3.50 14.13
N LEU A 432 24.13 4.82 13.94
CA LEU A 432 24.07 5.77 15.06
C LEU A 432 22.65 5.92 15.62
N HIS A 433 22.43 5.34 16.80
CA HIS A 433 21.22 5.60 17.58
C HIS A 433 21.37 6.90 18.37
N HIS A 434 20.59 7.92 18.07
CA HIS A 434 20.81 9.27 18.62
C HIS A 434 19.51 10.04 18.94
N ARG A 435 19.65 11.14 19.69
CA ARG A 435 18.56 12.08 20.06
C ARG A 435 19.06 13.51 20.29
N ILE A 436 18.16 14.48 20.22
CA ILE A 436 18.41 15.88 20.63
C ILE A 436 17.63 16.16 21.91
N THR A 437 18.34 16.51 22.99
CA THR A 437 17.69 16.80 24.29
C THR A 437 16.79 18.04 24.23
N PRO A 438 15.74 18.14 25.07
CA PRO A 438 14.81 19.27 25.03
C PRO A 438 15.47 20.64 25.26
N LEU A 439 15.01 21.62 24.49
CA LEU A 439 15.42 23.02 24.57
C LEU A 439 14.90 23.71 25.84
N GLY A 440 15.75 24.50 26.49
CA GLY A 440 15.40 25.31 27.66
C GLY A 440 14.52 26.54 27.35
N ALA A 441 14.22 27.31 28.39
CA ALA A 441 13.50 28.58 28.24
C ALA A 441 14.42 29.66 27.65
N SER A 442 13.94 30.39 26.64
CA SER A 442 14.67 31.45 25.92
C SER A 442 15.98 31.02 25.22
N GLU A 443 16.22 29.71 25.10
CA GLU A 443 17.35 29.17 24.33
C GLU A 443 17.06 29.13 22.82
N ARG A 444 18.12 29.07 22.00
CA ARG A 444 18.00 28.93 20.54
C ARG A 444 19.07 28.00 19.98
N ARG A 445 18.66 26.99 19.21
CA ARG A 445 19.57 26.13 18.44
C ARG A 445 19.06 25.95 17.00
N VAL A 446 19.96 26.08 16.03
CA VAL A 446 19.71 25.80 14.61
C VAL A 446 20.86 24.94 14.07
N SER A 447 20.52 23.76 13.55
CA SER A 447 21.47 22.83 12.94
C SER A 447 21.08 22.51 11.50
N LEU A 448 22.07 22.51 10.62
CA LEU A 448 21.95 22.08 9.23
C LEU A 448 22.23 20.58 9.15
N THR A 449 21.42 19.86 8.39
CA THR A 449 21.58 18.44 8.12
C THR A 449 21.74 18.25 6.62
N PHE A 450 22.79 17.53 6.22
CA PHE A 450 23.10 17.06 4.87
C PHE A 450 23.07 15.54 4.87
N GLU A 451 22.54 14.97 3.80
CA GLU A 451 22.36 13.51 3.69
C GLU A 451 22.92 12.99 2.38
N TYR A 452 23.77 11.96 2.46
CA TYR A 452 24.42 11.32 1.32
C TYR A 452 24.08 9.82 1.27
N ALA A 453 23.94 9.28 0.07
CA ALA A 453 23.76 7.85 -0.15
C ALA A 453 25.12 7.23 -0.51
N GLY A 454 25.60 6.28 0.29
CA GLY A 454 26.74 5.45 -0.09
C GLY A 454 26.38 4.61 -1.32
N VAL A 455 27.26 4.56 -2.32
CA VAL A 455 27.13 3.63 -3.44
C VAL A 455 27.06 2.22 -2.84
N PRO A 456 26.01 1.43 -3.10
CA PRO A 456 25.96 0.07 -2.59
C PRO A 456 27.18 -0.68 -3.12
N ALA A 457 28.11 -1.03 -2.23
CA ALA A 457 29.28 -1.83 -2.55
C ALA A 457 28.83 -3.02 -3.40
N VAL A 458 29.53 -3.28 -4.50
CA VAL A 458 29.10 -4.27 -5.50
C VAL A 458 29.32 -5.68 -4.95
N ASP A 459 28.41 -6.09 -4.07
CA ASP A 459 28.23 -7.47 -3.67
C ASP A 459 27.85 -8.27 -4.90
N ARG A 460 28.85 -9.00 -5.42
CA ARG A 460 28.69 -9.88 -6.58
C ARG A 460 27.76 -11.07 -6.30
N ASN A 461 27.32 -11.25 -5.04
CA ASN A 461 26.32 -12.22 -4.61
C ASN A 461 24.96 -11.57 -4.27
N ALA A 462 24.77 -10.25 -4.44
CA ALA A 462 23.49 -9.56 -4.28
C ALA A 462 22.54 -9.84 -5.45
N ASP A 463 22.15 -11.11 -5.55
CA ASP A 463 21.23 -11.70 -6.53
C ASP A 463 20.00 -10.79 -6.73
N PRO A 464 19.71 -10.34 -7.98
CA PRO A 464 18.67 -9.35 -8.29
C PRO A 464 17.24 -9.92 -8.21
N ARG A 465 16.98 -10.79 -7.23
CA ARG A 465 15.67 -11.39 -6.98
C ARG A 465 14.61 -10.31 -6.81
N MET A 466 13.52 -10.43 -7.57
CA MET A 466 12.22 -10.02 -7.06
C MET A 466 12.07 -10.62 -5.65
N THR A 467 11.58 -9.84 -4.68
CA THR A 467 11.41 -10.33 -3.29
C THR A 467 10.68 -11.67 -3.32
N ARG A 468 11.09 -12.66 -2.51
CA ARG A 468 10.55 -14.04 -2.60
C ARG A 468 9.02 -14.05 -2.63
N ALA A 469 8.39 -13.19 -1.82
CA ALA A 469 6.96 -12.93 -1.84
C ALA A 469 6.38 -12.60 -3.23
N ALA A 470 6.99 -11.71 -4.02
CA ALA A 470 6.49 -11.33 -5.35
C ALA A 470 6.58 -12.46 -6.39
N VAL A 471 7.64 -13.28 -6.34
CA VAL A 471 7.76 -14.48 -7.20
C VAL A 471 6.72 -15.53 -6.78
N ILE A 472 6.59 -15.76 -5.47
CA ILE A 472 5.61 -16.69 -4.88
C ILE A 472 4.18 -16.25 -5.23
N SER A 473 3.81 -14.97 -5.08
CA SER A 473 2.48 -14.48 -5.44
C SER A 473 2.18 -14.60 -6.94
N LEU A 474 3.16 -14.34 -7.82
CA LEU A 474 2.96 -14.51 -9.27
C LEU A 474 2.79 -15.99 -9.64
N THR A 475 3.58 -16.88 -9.03
CA THR A 475 3.53 -18.32 -9.26
C THR A 475 2.26 -18.94 -8.68
N ILE A 476 1.84 -18.55 -7.47
CA ILE A 476 0.55 -18.95 -6.90
C ILE A 476 -0.59 -18.46 -7.79
N GLY A 477 -0.59 -17.21 -8.22
CA GLY A 477 -1.62 -16.68 -9.12
C GLY A 477 -1.71 -17.45 -10.45
N ALA A 478 -0.58 -17.74 -11.07
CA ALA A 478 -0.53 -18.53 -12.31
C ALA A 478 -0.96 -19.99 -12.10
N SER A 479 -0.48 -20.65 -11.04
CA SER A 479 -0.86 -22.03 -10.70
C SER A 479 -2.32 -22.17 -10.29
N LEU A 480 -2.88 -21.17 -9.59
CA LEU A 480 -4.32 -21.14 -9.24
C LEU A 480 -5.18 -20.95 -10.50
N PHE A 481 -4.77 -20.06 -11.41
CA PHE A 481 -5.42 -19.87 -12.71
C PHE A 481 -5.40 -21.17 -13.55
N VAL A 482 -4.24 -21.84 -13.64
CA VAL A 482 -4.12 -23.13 -14.34
C VAL A 482 -4.94 -24.23 -13.64
N ALA A 483 -4.92 -24.30 -12.30
CA ALA A 483 -5.71 -25.27 -11.55
C ALA A 483 -7.22 -25.07 -11.74
N LEU A 484 -7.71 -23.82 -11.73
CA LEU A 484 -9.10 -23.48 -12.03
C LEU A 484 -9.47 -23.86 -13.47
N LEU A 485 -8.58 -23.60 -14.44
CA LEU A 485 -8.80 -23.93 -15.86
C LEU A 485 -8.78 -25.44 -16.13
N VAL A 486 -7.99 -26.21 -15.36
CA VAL A 486 -8.04 -27.68 -15.35
C VAL A 486 -9.32 -28.18 -14.67
N TRP A 487 -9.71 -27.61 -13.53
CA TRP A 487 -10.86 -28.03 -12.72
C TRP A 487 -12.22 -27.71 -13.37
N GLN A 488 -12.33 -26.61 -14.12
CA GLN A 488 -13.48 -26.31 -14.98
C GLN A 488 -13.64 -27.31 -16.15
N GLY A 489 -12.64 -28.17 -16.38
CA GLY A 489 -12.62 -29.14 -17.47
C GLY A 489 -12.07 -28.53 -18.76
N ILE A 490 -10.86 -28.94 -19.13
CA ILE A 490 -10.29 -28.63 -20.44
C ILE A 490 -11.12 -29.25 -21.59
N ALA A 491 -11.87 -30.33 -21.34
CA ALA A 491 -12.70 -30.98 -22.36
C ALA A 491 -13.86 -30.09 -22.88
N PRO A 492 -14.74 -29.50 -22.03
CA PRO A 492 -15.69 -28.47 -22.50
C PRO A 492 -15.04 -27.28 -23.19
N LEU A 493 -13.91 -26.76 -22.67
CA LEU A 493 -13.15 -25.67 -23.29
C LEU A 493 -12.67 -26.05 -24.70
N ALA A 494 -12.07 -27.23 -24.86
CA ALA A 494 -11.61 -27.75 -26.15
C ALA A 494 -12.79 -28.03 -27.11
N ALA A 495 -13.94 -28.50 -26.60
CA ALA A 495 -15.13 -28.73 -27.40
C ALA A 495 -15.68 -27.42 -27.97
N ALA A 496 -15.88 -26.38 -27.15
CA ALA A 496 -16.35 -25.07 -27.62
C ALA A 496 -15.32 -24.37 -28.52
N LEU A 497 -14.02 -24.51 -28.26
CA LEU A 497 -12.95 -24.08 -29.16
C LEU A 497 -13.02 -24.78 -30.53
N SER A 498 -13.30 -26.09 -30.55
CA SER A 498 -13.44 -26.85 -31.79
C SER A 498 -14.71 -26.49 -32.58
N ALA A 499 -15.81 -26.15 -31.88
CA ALA A 499 -17.06 -25.72 -32.49
C ALA A 499 -16.98 -24.29 -33.06
N ALA A 500 -16.37 -23.34 -32.34
CA ALA A 500 -16.14 -21.98 -32.83
C ALA A 500 -15.04 -21.90 -33.91
N GLY A 501 -14.09 -22.84 -33.90
CA GLY A 501 -13.08 -23.05 -34.92
C GLY A 501 -12.29 -21.78 -35.28
N SER A 502 -12.05 -21.57 -36.58
CA SER A 502 -11.40 -20.36 -37.09
C SER A 502 -12.25 -19.08 -36.92
N GLY A 503 -13.56 -19.20 -36.65
CA GLY A 503 -14.44 -18.07 -36.38
C GLY A 503 -14.01 -17.26 -35.15
N LEU A 504 -13.37 -17.90 -34.17
CA LEU A 504 -12.82 -17.23 -33.01
C LEU A 504 -11.73 -16.19 -33.35
N LEU A 505 -11.00 -16.37 -34.46
CA LEU A 505 -10.06 -15.36 -34.95
C LEU A 505 -10.77 -14.10 -35.48
N LEU A 506 -11.95 -14.25 -36.08
CA LEU A 506 -12.79 -13.13 -36.50
C LEU A 506 -13.39 -12.39 -35.28
N VAL A 507 -13.78 -13.11 -34.23
CA VAL A 507 -14.21 -12.54 -32.95
C VAL A 507 -13.07 -11.76 -32.28
N ALA A 508 -11.85 -12.32 -32.25
CA ALA A 508 -10.67 -11.63 -31.73
C ALA A 508 -10.26 -10.41 -32.58
N ALA A 509 -10.43 -10.46 -33.90
CA ALA A 509 -10.23 -9.31 -34.78
C ALA A 509 -11.29 -8.22 -34.54
N PHE A 510 -12.57 -8.60 -34.42
CA PHE A 510 -13.67 -7.67 -34.14
C PHE A 510 -13.48 -6.93 -32.80
N HIS A 511 -13.02 -7.63 -31.77
CA HIS A 511 -12.81 -7.04 -30.44
C HIS A 511 -11.79 -5.89 -30.40
N TRP A 512 -10.91 -5.75 -31.40
CA TRP A 512 -10.07 -4.54 -31.52
C TRP A 512 -10.88 -3.26 -31.76
N LEU A 513 -12.11 -3.34 -32.27
CA LEU A 513 -12.98 -2.16 -32.46
C LEU A 513 -13.37 -1.51 -31.12
N PRO A 514 -13.96 -2.23 -30.13
CA PRO A 514 -14.12 -1.73 -28.76
C PRO A 514 -12.82 -1.17 -28.15
N VAL A 515 -11.70 -1.88 -28.25
CA VAL A 515 -10.40 -1.45 -27.67
C VAL A 515 -9.91 -0.13 -28.30
N VAL A 516 -10.11 0.06 -29.61
CA VAL A 516 -9.76 1.31 -30.31
C VAL A 516 -10.72 2.46 -29.96
N VAL A 517 -12.01 2.18 -29.75
CA VAL A 517 -13.01 3.19 -29.36
C VAL A 517 -12.80 3.65 -27.91
N ASP A 518 -12.52 2.74 -26.98
CA ASP A 518 -12.12 3.06 -25.60
C ASP A 518 -10.81 3.87 -25.57
N ALA A 519 -9.83 3.46 -26.40
CA ALA A 519 -8.60 4.23 -26.56
C ALA A 519 -8.88 5.63 -27.14
N ALA A 520 -9.92 5.82 -27.95
CA ALA A 520 -10.31 7.13 -28.44
C ALA A 520 -10.90 8.00 -27.32
N ALA A 521 -11.74 7.45 -26.44
CA ALA A 521 -12.24 8.14 -25.25
C ALA A 521 -11.09 8.69 -24.38
N ILE A 522 -10.12 7.82 -24.05
CA ILE A 522 -8.90 8.22 -23.34
C ILE A 522 -8.11 9.27 -24.14
N ARG A 523 -7.93 9.06 -25.46
CA ARG A 523 -7.14 9.94 -26.32
C ARG A 523 -7.74 11.34 -26.42
N VAL A 524 -9.06 11.49 -26.27
CA VAL A 524 -9.73 12.80 -26.17
C VAL A 524 -9.33 13.51 -24.87
N LEU A 525 -9.38 12.83 -23.71
CA LEU A 525 -8.98 13.39 -22.41
C LEU A 525 -7.48 13.79 -22.36
N VAL A 526 -6.60 13.07 -23.07
CA VAL A 526 -5.16 13.40 -23.16
C VAL A 526 -4.88 14.67 -23.97
N GLY A 527 -5.77 15.07 -24.90
CA GLY A 527 -5.56 16.25 -25.76
C GLY A 527 -4.35 16.12 -26.70
N ARG A 528 -3.99 17.18 -27.45
CA ARG A 528 -2.90 17.15 -28.45
C ARG A 528 -1.49 17.25 -27.83
N ARG A 529 -1.18 16.40 -26.84
CA ARG A 529 0.15 16.24 -26.25
C ARG A 529 1.15 15.63 -27.23
N VAL A 530 2.35 16.20 -27.30
CA VAL A 530 3.51 15.63 -28.00
C VAL A 530 3.92 14.32 -27.32
N GLY A 531 4.35 13.33 -28.09
CA GLY A 531 4.78 12.01 -27.60
C GLY A 531 3.67 10.96 -27.49
N VAL A 532 2.42 11.34 -27.20
CA VAL A 532 1.31 10.37 -27.03
C VAL A 532 0.41 10.33 -28.27
N THR A 533 0.69 9.35 -29.13
CA THR A 533 -0.10 9.03 -30.32
C THR A 533 -1.31 8.16 -29.98
N MET A 534 -2.27 8.02 -30.92
CA MET A 534 -3.39 7.09 -30.78
C MET A 534 -2.91 5.65 -30.52
N ARG A 535 -1.87 5.20 -31.24
CA ARG A 535 -1.25 3.87 -31.08
C ARG A 535 -0.80 3.61 -29.64
N GLU A 536 -0.21 4.59 -28.97
CA GLU A 536 0.25 4.42 -27.58
C GLU A 536 -0.90 4.34 -26.58
N VAL A 537 -2.04 4.97 -26.85
CA VAL A 537 -3.25 4.84 -26.03
C VAL A 537 -3.95 3.50 -26.27
N VAL A 538 -4.01 3.02 -27.51
CA VAL A 538 -4.50 1.67 -27.86
C VAL A 538 -3.66 0.60 -27.16
N LEU A 539 -2.33 0.70 -27.22
CA LEU A 539 -1.42 -0.23 -26.55
C LEU A 539 -1.54 -0.18 -25.02
N ALA A 540 -1.80 1.01 -24.43
CA ALA A 540 -2.10 1.13 -23.02
C ALA A 540 -3.42 0.43 -22.66
N ARG A 541 -4.51 0.72 -23.38
CA ARG A 541 -5.86 0.16 -23.13
C ARG A 541 -5.91 -1.36 -23.31
N TRP A 542 -5.20 -1.89 -24.31
CA TRP A 542 -5.06 -3.32 -24.55
C TRP A 542 -4.23 -4.03 -23.46
N GLY A 543 -3.08 -3.45 -23.08
CA GLY A 543 -2.30 -3.96 -21.94
C GLY A 543 -3.10 -3.92 -20.63
N GLY A 544 -3.90 -2.87 -20.43
CA GLY A 544 -4.79 -2.74 -19.28
C GLY A 544 -5.87 -3.83 -19.22
N GLU A 545 -6.50 -4.16 -20.35
CA GLU A 545 -7.44 -5.30 -20.43
C GLU A 545 -6.73 -6.62 -20.11
N SER A 546 -5.54 -6.82 -20.70
CA SER A 546 -4.74 -8.02 -20.52
C SER A 546 -4.41 -8.28 -19.03
N VAL A 547 -4.19 -7.20 -18.25
CA VAL A 547 -4.01 -7.27 -16.81
C VAL A 547 -5.33 -7.58 -16.07
N ASN A 548 -6.43 -6.89 -16.39
CA ASN A 548 -7.71 -7.11 -15.70
C ASN A 548 -8.34 -8.49 -15.98
N SER A 549 -8.13 -9.04 -17.18
CA SER A 549 -8.69 -10.33 -17.61
C SER A 549 -7.85 -11.53 -17.17
N LEU A 550 -6.52 -11.43 -17.12
CA LEU A 550 -5.63 -12.59 -16.91
C LEU A 550 -4.78 -12.55 -15.62
N LEU A 551 -4.66 -11.42 -14.91
CA LEU A 551 -3.87 -11.33 -13.68
C LEU A 551 -4.77 -11.17 -12.44
N PRO A 552 -4.34 -11.66 -11.25
CA PRO A 552 -5.05 -11.50 -9.98
C PRO A 552 -4.90 -10.08 -9.40
N ALA A 553 -5.15 -9.05 -10.23
CA ALA A 553 -5.09 -7.64 -9.85
C ALA A 553 -6.49 -6.97 -9.79
N GLY A 554 -7.55 -7.75 -9.98
CA GLY A 554 -8.94 -7.28 -10.11
C GLY A 554 -9.10 -6.25 -11.23
N GLN A 555 -10.18 -5.47 -11.19
CA GLN A 555 -10.38 -4.39 -12.18
C GLN A 555 -9.44 -3.17 -11.97
N ILE A 556 -8.58 -3.18 -10.95
CA ILE A 556 -7.74 -2.05 -10.53
C ILE A 556 -6.35 -2.07 -11.22
N GLY A 557 -5.82 -3.25 -11.55
CA GLY A 557 -4.46 -3.39 -12.11
C GLY A 557 -4.27 -2.73 -13.48
N GLY A 558 -5.24 -2.87 -14.36
CA GLY A 558 -5.23 -2.33 -15.73
C GLY A 558 -5.15 -0.80 -15.76
N PRO A 559 -6.03 -0.05 -15.05
CA PRO A 559 -5.89 1.39 -14.89
C PRO A 559 -4.52 1.82 -14.35
N LEU A 560 -3.95 1.11 -13.36
CA LEU A 560 -2.62 1.41 -12.82
C LEU A 560 -1.49 1.17 -13.85
N LEU A 561 -1.58 0.13 -14.68
CA LEU A 561 -0.71 -0.05 -15.84
C LEU A 561 -0.88 1.15 -16.80
N MET A 562 -2.10 1.50 -17.17
CA MET A 562 -2.37 2.56 -18.14
C MET A 562 -1.84 3.93 -17.68
N VAL A 563 -1.97 4.27 -16.39
CA VAL A 563 -1.30 5.42 -15.75
C VAL A 563 0.22 5.36 -16.00
N ARG A 564 0.84 4.22 -15.72
CA ARG A 564 2.28 4.00 -15.87
C ARG A 564 2.72 4.09 -17.33
N HIS A 565 2.00 3.48 -18.29
CA HIS A 565 2.36 3.51 -19.71
C HIS A 565 2.28 4.93 -20.29
N LEU A 566 1.23 5.69 -19.96
CA LEU A 566 1.10 7.08 -20.41
C LEU A 566 2.19 7.98 -19.81
N ALA A 567 2.56 7.77 -18.54
CA ALA A 567 3.70 8.44 -17.92
C ALA A 567 5.05 8.07 -18.60
N GLN A 568 5.25 6.80 -18.96
CA GLN A 568 6.43 6.37 -19.74
C GLN A 568 6.53 7.02 -21.13
N ARG A 569 5.41 7.53 -21.67
CA ARG A 569 5.34 8.20 -22.99
C ARG A 569 5.21 9.73 -22.94
N GLY A 570 5.31 10.35 -21.76
CA GLY A 570 5.54 11.79 -21.62
C GLY A 570 4.45 12.61 -20.90
N LEU A 571 3.41 11.98 -20.34
CA LEU A 571 2.56 12.67 -19.35
C LEU A 571 3.23 12.69 -17.97
N SER A 572 2.84 13.63 -17.10
CA SER A 572 3.20 13.53 -15.68
C SER A 572 2.46 12.35 -15.03
N LEU A 573 2.99 11.82 -13.92
CA LEU A 573 2.31 10.76 -13.18
C LEU A 573 0.95 11.23 -12.60
N PRO A 574 0.83 12.43 -11.98
CA PRO A 574 -0.46 12.96 -11.54
C PRO A 574 -1.46 13.19 -12.67
N GLU A 575 -1.01 13.69 -13.83
CA GLU A 575 -1.87 13.90 -14.99
C GLU A 575 -2.37 12.57 -15.55
N SER A 576 -1.49 11.57 -15.68
CA SER A 576 -1.86 10.23 -16.14
C SER A 576 -2.90 9.58 -15.22
N ALA A 577 -2.73 9.73 -13.89
CA ALA A 577 -3.70 9.27 -12.89
C ALA A 577 -5.04 10.04 -12.96
N ALA A 578 -5.03 11.34 -13.22
CA ALA A 578 -6.23 12.14 -13.40
C ALA A 578 -7.01 11.74 -14.67
N VAL A 579 -6.31 11.60 -15.81
CA VAL A 579 -6.90 11.13 -17.08
C VAL A 579 -7.53 9.74 -16.91
N MET A 580 -6.82 8.80 -16.27
CA MET A 580 -7.36 7.47 -16.00
C MET A 580 -8.54 7.49 -15.05
N THR A 581 -8.48 8.27 -13.96
CA THR A 581 -9.62 8.43 -13.03
C THR A 581 -10.86 8.93 -13.75
N VAL A 582 -10.75 10.01 -14.52
CA VAL A 582 -11.88 10.60 -15.25
C VAL A 582 -12.37 9.62 -16.32
N SER A 583 -11.47 9.00 -17.10
CA SER A 583 -11.86 8.03 -18.14
C SER A 583 -12.63 6.84 -17.56
N THR A 584 -12.09 6.18 -16.52
CA THR A 584 -12.77 5.05 -15.88
C THR A 584 -14.12 5.46 -15.31
N THR A 585 -14.21 6.64 -14.67
CA THR A 585 -15.48 7.14 -14.11
C THR A 585 -16.56 7.27 -15.19
N TRP A 586 -16.24 7.88 -16.33
CA TRP A 586 -17.20 8.05 -17.42
C TRP A 586 -17.45 6.77 -18.21
N GLN A 587 -16.48 5.85 -18.25
CA GLN A 587 -16.67 4.52 -18.83
C GLN A 587 -17.64 3.67 -17.99
N THR A 588 -17.56 3.72 -16.65
CA THR A 588 -18.52 3.06 -15.74
C THR A 588 -19.90 3.73 -15.79
N ILE A 589 -19.97 5.06 -15.90
CA ILE A 589 -21.26 5.75 -16.14
C ILE A 589 -21.87 5.31 -17.48
N ALA A 590 -21.06 5.20 -18.54
CA ALA A 590 -21.51 4.67 -19.84
C ALA A 590 -21.95 3.20 -19.76
N GLN A 591 -21.28 2.37 -18.96
CA GLN A 591 -21.65 0.97 -18.70
C GLN A 591 -23.03 0.87 -18.02
N VAL A 592 -23.30 1.72 -17.03
CA VAL A 592 -24.61 1.78 -16.36
C VAL A 592 -25.71 2.29 -17.30
N VAL A 593 -25.42 3.30 -18.12
CA VAL A 593 -26.37 3.78 -19.15
C VAL A 593 -26.65 2.68 -20.20
N PHE A 594 -25.64 1.91 -20.60
CA PHE A 594 -25.80 0.78 -21.51
C PHE A 594 -26.60 -0.37 -20.89
N ALA A 595 -26.33 -0.75 -19.63
CA ALA A 595 -27.10 -1.74 -18.87
C ALA A 595 -28.58 -1.34 -18.73
N LEU A 596 -28.84 -0.07 -18.39
CA LEU A 596 -30.19 0.50 -18.33
C LEU A 596 -30.88 0.53 -19.69
N LEU A 597 -30.16 0.84 -20.77
CA LEU A 597 -30.70 0.86 -22.13
C LEU A 597 -31.16 -0.54 -22.56
N GLY A 598 -30.32 -1.57 -22.38
CA GLY A 598 -30.71 -2.93 -22.74
C GLY A 598 -31.84 -3.48 -21.88
N LEU A 599 -31.88 -3.17 -20.58
CA LEU A 599 -33.02 -3.50 -19.72
C LEU A 599 -34.31 -2.80 -20.17
N ALA A 600 -34.24 -1.53 -20.58
CA ALA A 600 -35.40 -0.77 -21.05
C ALA A 600 -35.91 -1.30 -22.40
N VAL A 601 -35.00 -1.64 -23.33
CA VAL A 601 -35.35 -2.27 -24.62
C VAL A 601 -35.95 -3.65 -24.39
N PHE A 602 -35.40 -4.46 -23.47
CA PHE A 602 -35.98 -5.76 -23.12
C PHE A 602 -37.38 -5.62 -22.52
N ALA A 603 -37.56 -4.72 -21.55
CA ALA A 603 -38.86 -4.45 -20.92
C ALA A 603 -39.93 -3.89 -21.89
N ALA A 604 -39.53 -3.36 -23.05
CA ALA A 604 -40.43 -2.93 -24.12
C ALA A 604 -40.80 -4.05 -25.11
N ASN A 605 -40.00 -5.11 -25.22
CA ASN A 605 -40.21 -6.23 -26.14
C ASN A 605 -40.74 -7.51 -25.45
N ALA A 606 -40.52 -7.66 -24.15
CA ALA A 606 -40.97 -8.83 -23.39
C ALA A 606 -42.50 -8.85 -23.21
N ALA A 607 -43.11 -10.01 -23.43
CA ALA A 607 -44.54 -10.21 -23.23
C ALA A 607 -44.94 -9.98 -21.76
N GLN A 608 -46.15 -9.44 -21.56
CA GLN A 608 -46.64 -8.98 -20.26
C GLN A 608 -46.84 -10.16 -19.29
N GLY A 609 -45.90 -10.35 -18.36
CA GLY A 609 -45.97 -11.40 -17.34
C GLY A 609 -44.72 -11.50 -16.47
N ALA A 610 -43.68 -12.18 -16.96
CA ALA A 610 -42.58 -12.69 -16.13
C ALA A 610 -41.69 -11.62 -15.45
N LEU A 611 -41.60 -10.41 -15.98
CA LEU A 611 -40.65 -9.38 -15.51
C LEU A 611 -41.23 -8.38 -14.50
N GLY A 612 -42.53 -8.45 -14.19
CA GLY A 612 -43.18 -7.48 -13.29
C GLY A 612 -42.54 -7.42 -11.89
N SER A 613 -42.17 -8.59 -11.35
CA SER A 613 -41.50 -8.74 -10.05
C SER A 613 -40.03 -8.34 -10.06
N LEU A 614 -39.32 -8.51 -11.18
CA LEU A 614 -37.88 -8.19 -11.31
C LEU A 614 -37.63 -6.73 -11.69
N ARG A 615 -38.60 -6.05 -12.30
CA ARG A 615 -38.49 -4.63 -12.72
C ARG A 615 -38.16 -3.71 -11.54
N THR A 616 -38.78 -3.91 -10.38
CA THR A 616 -38.55 -3.07 -9.19
C THR A 616 -37.16 -3.24 -8.56
N PRO A 617 -36.62 -4.45 -8.26
CA PRO A 617 -35.27 -4.59 -7.74
C PRO A 617 -34.19 -4.16 -8.74
N LEU A 618 -34.34 -4.40 -10.06
CA LEU A 618 -33.36 -3.89 -11.04
C LEU A 618 -33.35 -2.36 -11.15
N LEU A 619 -34.51 -1.70 -11.07
CA LEU A 619 -34.57 -0.24 -11.00
C LEU A 619 -33.96 0.30 -9.69
N ALA A 620 -34.22 -0.34 -8.55
CA ALA A 620 -33.65 0.03 -7.26
C ALA A 620 -32.11 -0.13 -7.22
N ALA A 621 -31.60 -1.25 -7.73
CA ALA A 621 -30.16 -1.50 -7.86
C ALA A 621 -29.49 -0.47 -8.77
N SER A 622 -30.11 -0.17 -9.93
CA SER A 622 -29.60 0.84 -10.86
C SER A 622 -29.60 2.25 -10.27
N ALA A 623 -30.65 2.62 -9.51
CA ALA A 623 -30.73 3.89 -8.80
C ALA A 623 -29.66 3.99 -7.69
N GLY A 624 -29.45 2.91 -6.91
CA GLY A 624 -28.38 2.83 -5.92
C GLY A 624 -26.99 3.00 -6.55
N PHE A 625 -26.72 2.32 -7.68
CA PHE A 625 -25.46 2.44 -8.39
C PHE A 625 -25.26 3.86 -8.99
N ALA A 626 -26.33 4.49 -9.50
CA ALA A 626 -26.29 5.88 -9.95
C ALA A 626 -26.02 6.87 -8.81
N ILE A 627 -26.59 6.64 -7.61
CA ILE A 627 -26.32 7.44 -6.40
C ILE A 627 -24.85 7.29 -5.98
N LEU A 628 -24.30 6.07 -5.98
CA LEU A 628 -22.89 5.81 -5.67
C LEU A 628 -21.94 6.50 -6.67
N LEU A 629 -22.21 6.37 -7.97
CA LEU A 629 -21.42 7.04 -9.02
C LEU A 629 -21.51 8.57 -8.94
N TYR A 630 -22.70 9.12 -8.67
CA TYR A 630 -22.88 10.56 -8.47
C TYR A 630 -22.16 11.05 -7.21
N GLY A 631 -22.20 10.29 -6.11
CA GLY A 631 -21.44 10.55 -4.90
C GLY A 631 -19.92 10.54 -5.13
N PHE A 632 -19.42 9.58 -5.91
CA PHE A 632 -18.01 9.48 -6.29
C PHE A 632 -17.57 10.66 -7.19
N TYR A 633 -18.39 11.03 -8.19
CA TYR A 633 -18.19 12.21 -9.04
C TYR A 633 -18.19 13.52 -8.23
N LEU A 634 -19.12 13.68 -7.27
CA LEU A 634 -19.12 14.82 -6.34
C LEU A 634 -17.89 14.81 -5.42
N ALA A 635 -17.41 13.64 -5.01
CA ALA A 635 -16.21 13.53 -4.19
C ALA A 635 -14.95 13.93 -4.96
N GLN A 636 -14.79 13.48 -6.22
CA GLN A 636 -13.72 13.91 -7.14
C GLN A 636 -13.73 15.43 -7.33
N ARG A 637 -14.90 16.01 -7.59
CA ARG A 637 -15.07 17.47 -7.73
C ARG A 637 -14.81 18.27 -6.45
N ARG A 638 -14.69 17.61 -5.29
CA ARG A 638 -14.40 18.21 -3.98
C ARG A 638 -13.05 17.72 -3.43
N CYS A 639 -12.06 17.51 -4.30
CA CYS A 639 -10.73 16.99 -3.99
C CYS A 639 -10.80 15.65 -3.22
N LEU A 640 -10.94 14.55 -3.95
CA LEU A 640 -11.06 13.21 -3.36
C LEU A 640 -9.71 12.71 -2.84
N PHE A 641 -8.68 12.79 -3.68
CA PHE A 641 -7.39 12.15 -3.41
C PHE A 641 -6.67 12.83 -2.26
N GLY A 642 -6.65 14.16 -2.24
CA GLY A 642 -6.12 14.98 -1.16
C GLY A 642 -6.84 14.77 0.17
N ARG A 643 -8.17 14.60 0.17
CA ARG A 643 -8.92 14.28 1.41
C ARG A 643 -8.63 12.86 1.90
N LEU A 644 -8.61 11.87 1.00
CA LEU A 644 -8.35 10.49 1.35
C LEU A 644 -6.92 10.31 1.90
N SER A 645 -5.91 10.90 1.25
CA SER A 645 -4.52 10.87 1.71
C SER A 645 -4.34 11.60 3.05
N ARG A 646 -5.04 12.71 3.29
CA ARG A 646 -5.10 13.40 4.60
C ARG A 646 -5.82 12.61 5.70
N VAL A 647 -6.69 11.66 5.36
CA VAL A 647 -7.26 10.70 6.33
C VAL A 647 -6.28 9.56 6.57
N MET A 648 -5.66 9.01 5.52
CA MET A 648 -4.66 7.94 5.63
C MET A 648 -3.46 8.38 6.48
N SER A 649 -2.91 9.58 6.25
CA SER A 649 -1.75 10.09 7.01
C SER A 649 -2.06 10.30 8.49
N LYS A 650 -3.31 10.64 8.85
CA LYS A 650 -3.78 10.70 10.24
C LYS A 650 -3.95 9.33 10.90
N LEU A 651 -4.25 8.29 10.11
CA LEU A 651 -4.40 6.91 10.60
C LEU A 651 -3.05 6.20 10.78
N SER A 652 -2.06 6.54 9.94
CA SER A 652 -0.73 5.92 9.96
C SER A 652 0.29 6.70 10.80
N ALA A 653 0.30 6.48 12.12
CA ALA A 653 1.34 7.04 12.97
C ALA A 653 2.73 6.47 12.61
N GLY A 654 3.68 7.34 12.25
CA GLY A 654 5.10 6.97 12.11
C GLY A 654 5.68 6.86 10.69
N ARG A 655 5.01 7.37 9.65
CA ARG A 655 5.63 7.56 8.31
C ARG A 655 5.38 8.98 7.79
N ASP A 656 6.37 9.53 7.10
CA ASP A 656 6.21 10.75 6.32
C ASP A 656 5.45 10.43 5.03
N TRP A 657 4.31 11.10 4.85
CA TRP A 657 3.44 10.96 3.68
C TRP A 657 3.33 12.25 2.87
N SER A 658 4.15 13.28 3.15
CA SER A 658 4.20 14.55 2.39
C SER A 658 4.23 14.30 0.88
N ALA A 659 5.22 13.56 0.40
CA ALA A 659 5.37 13.20 -1.01
C ALA A 659 4.23 12.33 -1.59
N LEU A 660 3.32 11.77 -0.77
CA LEU A 660 2.08 11.14 -1.23
C LEU A 660 0.90 12.13 -1.24
N LEU A 661 0.82 13.00 -0.24
CA LEU A 661 -0.15 14.10 -0.13
C LEU A 661 0.00 15.06 -1.33
N ASP A 662 1.22 15.52 -1.61
CA ASP A 662 1.52 16.43 -2.73
C ASP A 662 1.14 15.80 -4.08
N ARG A 663 1.40 14.51 -4.26
CA ARG A 663 0.99 13.75 -5.46
C ARG A 663 -0.53 13.62 -5.55
N ALA A 664 -1.22 13.43 -4.43
CA ALA A 664 -2.67 13.29 -4.38
C ALA A 664 -3.41 14.61 -4.66
N ASP A 665 -2.98 15.72 -4.03
CA ASP A 665 -3.53 17.05 -4.31
C ASP A 665 -3.20 17.48 -5.76
N ALA A 666 -2.03 17.11 -6.32
CA ALA A 666 -1.71 17.31 -7.75
C ALA A 666 -2.64 16.52 -8.70
N VAL A 667 -3.06 15.30 -8.35
CA VAL A 667 -4.08 14.55 -9.10
C VAL A 667 -5.42 15.30 -9.06
N ASP A 668 -5.87 15.75 -7.88
CA ASP A 668 -7.12 16.50 -7.76
C ASP A 668 -7.12 17.80 -8.61
N VAL A 669 -5.99 18.51 -8.71
CA VAL A 669 -5.84 19.68 -9.59
C VAL A 669 -6.02 19.31 -11.07
N HIS A 670 -5.41 18.22 -11.54
CA HIS A 670 -5.60 17.76 -12.92
C HIS A 670 -7.02 17.24 -13.19
N VAL A 671 -7.64 16.54 -12.24
CA VAL A 671 -9.04 16.09 -12.32
C VAL A 671 -10.00 17.28 -12.42
N ALA A 672 -9.81 18.31 -11.60
CA ALA A 672 -10.57 19.56 -11.68
C ALA A 672 -10.33 20.29 -13.02
N GLY A 673 -9.11 20.24 -13.57
CA GLY A 673 -8.78 20.77 -14.89
C GLY A 673 -9.54 20.08 -16.03
N LEU A 674 -9.64 18.74 -16.01
CA LEU A 674 -10.42 17.96 -16.98
C LEU A 674 -11.92 18.27 -16.86
N TYR A 675 -12.47 18.35 -15.63
CA TYR A 675 -13.89 18.67 -15.40
C TYR A 675 -14.31 20.09 -15.82
N ARG A 676 -13.35 21.01 -16.04
CA ARG A 676 -13.60 22.33 -16.65
C ARG A 676 -13.75 22.28 -18.18
N GLN A 677 -13.53 21.13 -18.82
CA GLN A 677 -13.67 20.93 -20.27
C GLN A 677 -14.88 20.03 -20.61
N PRO A 678 -16.13 20.52 -20.49
CA PRO A 678 -17.33 19.69 -20.62
C PRO A 678 -17.45 19.00 -22.00
N ARG A 679 -16.96 19.64 -23.08
CA ARG A 679 -16.93 19.02 -24.42
C ARG A 679 -15.99 17.82 -24.49
N THR A 680 -14.80 17.91 -23.89
CA THR A 680 -13.80 16.83 -23.83
C THR A 680 -14.32 15.65 -23.00
N VAL A 681 -14.95 15.94 -21.85
CA VAL A 681 -15.56 14.92 -20.98
C VAL A 681 -16.78 14.25 -21.64
N ALA A 682 -17.68 15.02 -22.25
CA ALA A 682 -18.84 14.49 -22.95
C ALA A 682 -18.44 13.62 -24.16
N ALA A 683 -17.42 14.02 -24.92
CA ALA A 683 -16.89 13.20 -26.01
C ALA A 683 -16.26 11.89 -25.49
N SER A 684 -15.56 11.90 -24.34
CA SER A 684 -15.07 10.68 -23.69
C SER A 684 -16.22 9.74 -23.27
N PHE A 685 -17.31 10.28 -22.72
CA PHE A 685 -18.50 9.51 -22.36
C PHE A 685 -19.19 8.91 -23.60
N VAL A 686 -19.43 9.71 -24.64
CA VAL A 686 -20.07 9.24 -25.90
C VAL A 686 -19.23 8.16 -26.58
N LEU A 687 -17.90 8.31 -26.61
CA LEU A 687 -17.00 7.29 -27.13
C LEU A 687 -17.05 6.02 -26.27
N SER A 688 -17.05 6.12 -24.94
CA SER A 688 -17.17 4.94 -24.06
C SER A 688 -18.52 4.22 -24.26
N LEU A 689 -19.61 4.97 -24.41
CA LEU A 689 -20.95 4.40 -24.69
C LEU A 689 -21.00 3.72 -26.07
N ALA A 690 -20.36 4.31 -27.09
CA ALA A 690 -20.18 3.67 -28.39
C ALA A 690 -19.34 2.40 -28.29
N GLY A 691 -18.30 2.36 -27.46
CA GLY A 691 -17.49 1.17 -27.18
C GLY A 691 -18.32 0.01 -26.65
N TRP A 692 -19.17 0.27 -25.64
CA TRP A 692 -20.11 -0.71 -25.10
C TRP A 692 -21.12 -1.20 -26.15
N ILE A 693 -21.70 -0.29 -26.94
CA ILE A 693 -22.67 -0.65 -28.00
C ILE A 693 -21.99 -1.50 -29.10
N VAL A 694 -20.76 -1.18 -29.50
CA VAL A 694 -19.98 -2.00 -30.46
C VAL A 694 -19.65 -3.37 -29.85
N GLY A 695 -19.41 -3.46 -28.55
CA GLY A 695 -19.22 -4.72 -27.82
C GLY A 695 -20.37 -5.73 -27.99
N THR A 696 -21.61 -5.26 -28.16
CA THR A 696 -22.78 -6.09 -28.53
C THR A 696 -22.52 -6.96 -29.76
N GLY A 697 -21.81 -6.42 -30.75
CA GLY A 697 -21.48 -7.12 -31.98
C GLY A 697 -20.60 -8.35 -31.78
N GLU A 698 -19.86 -8.41 -30.67
CA GLU A 698 -19.06 -9.60 -30.30
C GLU A 698 -19.97 -10.76 -29.87
N VAL A 699 -20.97 -10.50 -29.00
CA VAL A 699 -21.96 -11.51 -28.58
C VAL A 699 -22.78 -12.00 -29.76
N TRP A 700 -23.26 -11.07 -30.59
CA TRP A 700 -23.99 -11.39 -31.81
C TRP A 700 -23.16 -12.28 -32.75
N LEU A 701 -21.90 -11.88 -33.03
CA LEU A 701 -20.99 -12.64 -33.90
C LEU A 701 -20.67 -14.04 -33.35
N ILE A 702 -20.43 -14.17 -32.04
CA ILE A 702 -20.18 -15.48 -31.42
C ILE A 702 -21.39 -16.40 -31.56
N LEU A 703 -22.61 -15.91 -31.30
CA LEU A 703 -23.83 -16.70 -31.38
C LEU A 703 -24.17 -17.12 -32.82
N GLN A 704 -23.91 -16.25 -33.80
CA GLN A 704 -23.97 -16.60 -35.24
C GLN A 704 -22.99 -17.75 -35.57
N LEU A 705 -21.75 -17.69 -35.08
CA LEU A 705 -20.70 -18.69 -35.35
C LEU A 705 -20.94 -20.04 -34.64
N ILE A 706 -21.59 -20.04 -33.47
CA ILE A 706 -21.94 -21.26 -32.71
C ILE A 706 -23.23 -21.92 -33.25
N GLY A 707 -23.93 -21.28 -34.20
CA GLY A 707 -25.13 -21.83 -34.84
C GLY A 707 -26.44 -21.55 -34.11
N HIS A 708 -26.43 -20.65 -33.12
CA HIS A 708 -27.62 -20.17 -32.40
C HIS A 708 -27.83 -18.68 -32.70
N PRO A 709 -28.24 -18.32 -33.94
CA PRO A 709 -28.37 -16.92 -34.35
C PRO A 709 -29.46 -16.20 -33.56
N VAL A 710 -29.10 -15.08 -32.92
CA VAL A 710 -30.02 -14.21 -32.17
C VAL A 710 -30.20 -12.86 -32.84
N GLY A 711 -31.27 -12.14 -32.47
CA GLY A 711 -31.48 -10.76 -32.89
C GLY A 711 -30.45 -9.81 -32.26
N TRP A 712 -30.31 -8.64 -32.88
CA TRP A 712 -29.44 -7.58 -32.32
C TRP A 712 -29.92 -7.12 -30.94
N VAL A 713 -31.24 -7.14 -30.69
CA VAL A 713 -31.84 -6.80 -29.40
C VAL A 713 -31.44 -7.80 -28.31
N ASP A 714 -31.47 -9.08 -28.62
CA ASP A 714 -31.17 -10.15 -27.65
C ASP A 714 -29.67 -10.20 -27.34
N ALA A 715 -28.82 -10.01 -28.35
CA ALA A 715 -27.39 -9.81 -28.16
C ALA A 715 -27.09 -8.56 -27.30
N LEU A 716 -27.84 -7.47 -27.48
CA LEU A 716 -27.69 -6.24 -26.69
C LEU A 716 -28.10 -6.46 -25.23
N LEU A 717 -29.20 -7.18 -24.97
CA LEU A 717 -29.62 -7.60 -23.63
C LEU A 717 -28.54 -8.45 -22.95
N LEU A 718 -28.07 -9.51 -23.63
CA LEU A 718 -27.07 -10.44 -23.11
C LEU A 718 -25.77 -9.71 -22.76
N GLU A 719 -25.31 -8.78 -23.60
CA GLU A 719 -24.12 -7.99 -23.30
C GLU A 719 -24.36 -6.93 -22.23
N SER A 720 -25.47 -6.19 -22.27
CA SER A 720 -25.73 -5.10 -21.34
C SER A 720 -25.92 -5.59 -19.90
N VAL A 721 -26.65 -6.68 -19.72
CA VAL A 721 -26.89 -7.27 -18.38
C VAL A 721 -25.70 -8.16 -17.97
N GLY A 722 -25.07 -8.88 -18.90
CA GLY A 722 -23.84 -9.63 -18.63
C GLY A 722 -22.69 -8.73 -18.14
N GLN A 723 -22.51 -7.56 -18.75
CA GLN A 723 -21.53 -6.56 -18.30
C GLN A 723 -21.92 -5.87 -16.99
N ALA A 724 -23.21 -5.77 -16.64
CA ALA A 724 -23.65 -5.29 -15.32
C ALA A 724 -23.31 -6.30 -14.22
N ILE A 725 -23.59 -7.60 -14.46
CA ILE A 725 -23.20 -8.71 -13.57
C ILE A 725 -21.68 -8.77 -13.40
N ARG A 726 -20.92 -8.62 -14.50
CA ARG A 726 -19.45 -8.55 -14.46
C ARG A 726 -18.92 -7.34 -13.68
N GLY A 727 -19.59 -6.19 -13.82
CA GLY A 727 -19.28 -4.96 -13.09
C GLY A 727 -19.51 -5.07 -11.57
N ALA A 728 -20.56 -5.77 -11.14
CA ALA A 728 -20.78 -6.08 -9.72
C ALA A 728 -19.64 -6.95 -9.15
N ALA A 729 -19.09 -7.86 -9.95
CA ALA A 729 -17.97 -8.72 -9.59
C ALA A 729 -16.57 -8.11 -9.82
N PHE A 730 -16.41 -6.79 -9.69
CA PHE A 730 -15.13 -6.08 -9.93
C PHE A 730 -13.96 -6.56 -9.04
N MET A 731 -14.24 -7.19 -7.90
CA MET A 731 -13.26 -7.77 -6.97
C MET A 731 -12.80 -9.18 -7.36
N ILE A 732 -13.54 -9.89 -8.23
CA ILE A 732 -13.25 -11.28 -8.60
C ILE A 732 -12.29 -11.30 -9.81
N PRO A 733 -11.07 -11.86 -9.70
CA PRO A 733 -10.11 -11.94 -10.80
C PRO A 733 -10.69 -12.57 -12.07
N GLY A 734 -10.50 -11.90 -13.22
CA GLY A 734 -11.07 -12.30 -14.51
C GLY A 734 -12.61 -12.36 -14.57
N SER A 735 -13.31 -12.10 -13.47
CA SER A 735 -14.73 -12.41 -13.24
C SER A 735 -15.09 -13.88 -13.49
N LEU A 736 -14.18 -14.80 -13.14
CA LEU A 736 -14.35 -16.25 -13.30
C LEU A 736 -15.59 -16.75 -12.52
N GLY A 737 -16.36 -17.64 -13.12
CA GLY A 737 -17.59 -18.20 -12.56
C GLY A 737 -18.79 -17.25 -12.65
N VAL A 738 -18.58 -15.95 -12.39
CA VAL A 738 -19.64 -14.93 -12.49
C VAL A 738 -20.02 -14.64 -13.94
N GLN A 739 -19.07 -14.64 -14.87
CA GLN A 739 -19.36 -14.46 -16.30
C GLN A 739 -20.15 -15.66 -16.86
N GLU A 740 -19.70 -16.87 -16.54
CA GLU A 740 -20.31 -18.12 -16.96
C GLU A 740 -21.73 -18.27 -16.38
N GLY A 741 -21.89 -18.06 -15.07
CA GLY A 741 -23.20 -18.05 -14.40
C GLY A 741 -24.11 -16.90 -14.87
N GLY A 742 -23.53 -15.73 -15.17
CA GLY A 742 -24.25 -14.58 -15.69
C GLY A 742 -24.92 -14.85 -17.04
N TYR A 743 -24.18 -15.39 -18.01
CA TYR A 743 -24.78 -15.76 -19.31
C TYR A 743 -25.78 -16.92 -19.18
N LEU A 744 -25.54 -17.90 -18.30
CA LEU A 744 -26.49 -18.99 -18.03
C LEU A 744 -27.82 -18.49 -17.42
N LEU A 745 -27.78 -17.53 -16.49
CA LEU A 745 -28.98 -16.92 -15.91
C LEU A 745 -29.76 -16.05 -16.90
N LEU A 746 -29.08 -15.45 -17.88
CA LEU A 746 -29.70 -14.61 -18.92
C LEU A 746 -30.16 -15.40 -20.14
N ALA A 747 -29.66 -16.62 -20.36
CA ALA A 747 -29.97 -17.45 -21.53
C ALA A 747 -31.48 -17.59 -21.80
N PRO A 748 -32.34 -17.92 -20.80
CA PRO A 748 -33.77 -18.11 -21.04
C PRO A 748 -34.48 -16.80 -21.44
N LEU A 749 -33.95 -15.64 -21.06
CA LEU A 749 -34.50 -14.33 -21.41
C LEU A 749 -34.25 -13.95 -22.87
N ALA A 750 -33.20 -14.53 -23.48
CA ALA A 750 -32.84 -14.37 -24.88
C ALA A 750 -33.23 -15.59 -25.75
N GLY A 751 -34.01 -16.53 -25.20
CA GLY A 751 -34.40 -17.78 -25.89
C GLY A 751 -33.25 -18.76 -26.15
N LEU A 752 -32.09 -18.57 -25.53
CA LEU A 752 -30.93 -19.44 -25.68
C LEU A 752 -31.01 -20.65 -24.74
N PRO A 753 -30.64 -21.86 -25.22
CA PRO A 753 -30.46 -23.01 -24.34
C PRO A 753 -29.16 -22.88 -23.51
N PRO A 754 -29.03 -23.57 -22.36
CA PRO A 754 -27.92 -23.38 -21.44
C PRO A 754 -26.54 -23.74 -22.01
N ASP A 755 -26.47 -24.73 -22.90
CA ASP A 755 -25.26 -25.15 -23.62
C ASP A 755 -24.75 -24.07 -24.58
N ALA A 756 -25.64 -23.45 -25.36
CA ALA A 756 -25.29 -22.31 -26.23
C ALA A 756 -24.79 -21.09 -25.43
N ALA A 757 -25.40 -20.81 -24.27
CA ALA A 757 -24.97 -19.71 -23.40
C ALA A 757 -23.64 -20.00 -22.68
N PHE A 758 -23.39 -21.26 -22.29
CA PHE A 758 -22.10 -21.71 -21.80
C PHE A 758 -21.02 -21.57 -22.90
N ALA A 759 -21.31 -22.03 -24.11
CA ALA A 759 -20.40 -21.91 -25.27
C ALA A 759 -20.11 -20.45 -25.64
N LEU A 760 -21.09 -19.54 -25.55
CA LEU A 760 -20.89 -18.09 -25.67
C LEU A 760 -19.90 -17.56 -24.63
N SER A 761 -20.09 -17.86 -23.34
CA SER A 761 -19.18 -17.42 -22.28
C SER A 761 -17.75 -17.93 -22.52
N LEU A 762 -17.65 -19.18 -22.94
CA LEU A 762 -16.40 -19.90 -23.17
C LEU A 762 -15.64 -19.39 -24.41
N ALA A 763 -16.36 -19.00 -25.47
CA ALA A 763 -15.79 -18.31 -26.63
C ALA A 763 -15.28 -16.90 -26.26
N LYS A 764 -16.01 -16.13 -25.44
CA LYS A 764 -15.50 -14.84 -24.92
C LYS A 764 -14.26 -15.03 -24.05
N ARG A 765 -14.23 -16.07 -23.20
CA ARG A 765 -13.04 -16.45 -22.40
C ARG A 765 -11.84 -16.80 -23.29
N ALA A 766 -12.06 -17.55 -24.37
CA ALA A 766 -11.02 -17.87 -25.32
C ALA A 766 -10.48 -16.63 -26.06
N ARG A 767 -11.36 -15.68 -26.44
CA ARG A 767 -10.96 -14.37 -26.99
C ARG A 767 -10.13 -13.55 -25.99
N GLU A 768 -10.51 -13.53 -24.72
CA GLU A 768 -9.75 -12.87 -23.64
C GLU A 768 -8.32 -13.43 -23.52
N ILE A 769 -8.16 -14.76 -23.62
CA ILE A 769 -6.83 -15.40 -23.60
C ILE A 769 -6.03 -15.08 -24.88
N LEU A 770 -6.65 -15.21 -26.07
CA LEU A 770 -6.00 -14.95 -27.36
C LEU A 770 -5.46 -13.53 -27.52
N LEU A 771 -6.18 -12.53 -26.99
CA LEU A 771 -5.73 -11.13 -27.01
C LEU A 771 -4.90 -10.74 -25.77
N GLY A 772 -5.21 -11.30 -24.62
CA GLY A 772 -4.57 -10.94 -23.35
C GLY A 772 -3.15 -11.49 -23.22
N VAL A 773 -2.87 -12.72 -23.66
CA VAL A 773 -1.52 -13.30 -23.55
C VAL A 773 -0.50 -12.51 -24.38
N PRO A 774 -0.74 -12.17 -25.66
CA PRO A 774 0.16 -11.29 -26.41
C PRO A 774 0.26 -9.87 -25.83
N GLY A 775 -0.79 -9.39 -25.15
CA GLY A 775 -0.78 -8.10 -24.46
C GLY A 775 0.10 -8.08 -23.21
N LEU A 776 0.13 -9.16 -22.43
CA LEU A 776 1.08 -9.36 -21.32
C LEU A 776 2.53 -9.53 -21.83
N VAL A 777 2.72 -10.22 -22.96
CA VAL A 777 4.03 -10.32 -23.63
C VAL A 777 4.51 -8.95 -24.10
N TYR A 778 3.63 -8.15 -24.73
CA TYR A 778 3.90 -6.76 -25.09
C TYR A 778 4.23 -5.90 -23.85
N LEU A 779 3.52 -6.06 -22.74
CA LEU A 779 3.82 -5.36 -21.48
C LEU A 779 5.24 -5.65 -20.99
N HIS A 780 5.64 -6.94 -20.93
CA HIS A 780 6.98 -7.35 -20.52
C HIS A 780 8.10 -6.76 -21.40
N PHE A 781 7.93 -6.78 -22.72
CA PHE A 781 8.91 -6.21 -23.64
C PHE A 781 8.91 -4.67 -23.67
N SER A 782 7.75 -4.03 -23.50
CA SER A 782 7.66 -2.55 -23.43
C SER A 782 8.23 -1.99 -22.13
N GLU A 783 8.01 -2.64 -20.99
CA GLU A 783 8.69 -2.40 -19.71
C GLU A 783 10.21 -2.45 -19.88
N ARG A 784 10.75 -3.58 -20.36
CA ARG A 784 12.19 -3.77 -20.62
C ARG A 784 12.73 -2.73 -21.60
N GLY A 785 11.99 -2.41 -22.65
CA GLY A 785 12.34 -1.39 -23.65
C GLY A 785 12.32 0.04 -23.09
N TRP A 786 11.43 0.37 -22.17
CA TRP A 786 11.46 1.65 -21.45
C TRP A 786 12.61 1.71 -20.44
N GLN A 787 12.85 0.66 -19.66
CA GLN A 787 13.98 0.57 -18.73
C GLN A 787 15.32 0.79 -19.46
N ARG A 788 15.54 0.11 -20.59
CA ARG A 788 16.71 0.32 -21.46
C ARG A 788 16.83 1.76 -21.97
N ARG A 789 15.73 2.35 -22.48
CA ARG A 789 15.71 3.76 -22.97
C ARG A 789 15.84 4.80 -21.87
N ARG A 790 15.49 4.47 -20.61
CA ARG A 790 15.72 5.32 -19.45
C ARG A 790 17.17 5.24 -18.99
N ALA A 791 17.75 4.05 -18.93
CA ALA A 791 19.17 3.87 -18.65
C ALA A 791 20.03 4.64 -19.67
N ALA A 792 19.77 4.47 -20.97
CA ALA A 792 20.44 5.20 -22.05
C ALA A 792 20.05 6.69 -22.19
N ARG A 793 19.35 7.27 -21.20
CA ARG A 793 19.01 8.70 -21.11
C ARG A 793 19.45 9.35 -19.80
N MET A 794 19.90 8.56 -18.83
CA MET A 794 20.74 9.08 -17.78
C MET A 794 22.14 9.19 -18.39
N PRO A 795 22.88 10.30 -18.17
CA PRO A 795 24.29 10.33 -18.57
C PRO A 795 25.03 9.19 -17.86
N ALA A 796 26.10 8.70 -18.49
CA ALA A 796 27.04 7.83 -17.78
C ALA A 796 27.56 8.57 -16.53
N ALA A 797 27.81 7.81 -15.47
CA ALA A 797 28.37 8.33 -14.24
C ALA A 797 29.83 7.90 -14.18
N ASP A 798 30.70 8.89 -14.32
CA ASP A 798 32.12 8.72 -14.61
C ASP A 798 33.03 9.16 -13.43
#